data_AF-A0A037ZKU9-F1
#
_entry.id   AF-A0A037ZKU9-F1
#
_cell.length_a   1.000
_cell.length_b   1.000
_cell.length_c   1.000
_cell.angle_alpha   90.00
_cell.angle_beta   90.00
_cell.angle_gamma   90.00
#
_symmetry.space_group_name_H-M   'P 1'
#
loop_
_entity.id
_entity.type
_entity.pdbx_description
1 polymer ?
#
loop_
_entity_poly.entity_id
_entity_poly.type
_entity_poly.pdbx_seq_one_letter_code
_entity_poly.pdbx_strand_id
1 'polypeptide(L)'
;MTTECEGGEQNVSKEAGTGLNAGQFRQLAKNGIGDPSNAYVHGMEWFEGRLYCGMTRNSFKLLKLFPPIDPPALDPWVVDVPPSVEDLDMQGQIWRWTPETDSWEMAYRSPLIPGKHGKPAPRDLGYRGARVFQGINDEKPNLYVSTMSTVLRGCAAHVLRSEDGINFEPACEPGIGNDNISTFRELVSFDGYLYAPPAGEGIQFNSNRTGVIKRSNDPRPGNWEVAMDLGFGDPTNNGVFMMTTANNQLYAGTFNNYEGYQVWTTPPCGDGPLQWRKVIDKGAYRGPLSEIAMGMVEFNGALYVGSSIQNGGYDRTNLVGPAAGEIIRIWPDDSWDLLVGLPRDTPDGMKYPLSGIGPGFDNIFSGYTWRMCVHDGWLYVTTFDWSVFLQYAHRPSPTAKKLVGAHSFEQMAEVGGGFEMWRTKDGVNWMPVTINGMNNPYNYGGRTMVSTPKGLAVGTANVFGGKSPARFASRWQYVENPDGGTEIFLGDPSHRAYTLPKPAKVRDDGVKVDIATTGATGYIGKHLVPHLLDAGYTVRSLTLPGTAKDIDPHPNHEVIEGFLEDDAVLDKLVDGAEKVLHMAARLGGSCAVEPLRETNVHGTHQLLRACNRSNVLKRFIFSSSVAAYQNQFNEKEWPIHESHPVRVDGGQDLADYGMTKVAGENLLRFYGRKHGYEHSILRFALVYGIGDPLVDLMVREQASNADFGEGQGSEQPRQFVHIDDAVESILRACFQDEAANETFNVAGPDVITYKDIGRMTRIAVGKPKKEDLDPDRKRVWRRYQQQYDISKGKTHLGFRPSIPFAEGLRQIIEVVQDEGKLPRPAANQPLVFEGANDMLVPEFGGTKTDKDKDSEQPIQA
;
A
#
# COMPACT_ATOMS: atom_id res chain seq x y z
N MET A 1 -12.17 50.12 -2.42
CA MET A 1 -11.67 50.05 -3.81
C MET A 1 -11.49 48.59 -4.11
N THR A 2 -12.25 48.09 -5.07
CA THR A 2 -12.25 46.70 -5.53
C THR A 2 -10.96 46.41 -6.29
N THR A 3 -10.14 45.52 -5.75
CA THR A 3 -9.04 44.87 -6.48
C THR A 3 -9.26 43.38 -6.38
N GLU A 4 -9.38 42.78 -7.56
CA GLU A 4 -9.68 41.40 -7.85
C GLU A 4 -8.71 40.45 -7.15
N CYS A 5 -9.23 39.52 -6.34
CA CYS A 5 -8.52 38.28 -6.05
C CYS A 5 -8.67 37.41 -7.29
N GLU A 6 -7.60 37.25 -8.05
CA GLU A 6 -7.49 36.25 -9.10
C GLU A 6 -7.85 34.89 -8.50
N GLY A 7 -9.03 34.40 -8.86
CA GLY A 7 -9.37 33.00 -8.74
C GLY A 7 -8.38 32.24 -9.61
N GLY A 8 -7.48 31.50 -8.98
CA GLY A 8 -6.68 30.49 -9.67
C GLY A 8 -7.66 29.52 -10.33
N GLU A 9 -7.81 29.67 -11.64
CA GLU A 9 -8.44 28.68 -12.50
C GLU A 9 -7.84 27.33 -12.14
N GLN A 10 -8.68 26.47 -11.55
CA GLN A 10 -8.37 25.06 -11.46
C GLN A 10 -8.07 24.61 -12.89
N ASN A 11 -6.82 24.23 -13.13
CA ASN A 11 -6.38 23.61 -14.37
C ASN A 11 -7.08 22.24 -14.47
N VAL A 12 -8.34 22.25 -14.89
CA VAL A 12 -9.11 21.09 -15.30
C VAL A 12 -8.60 20.66 -16.68
N SER A 13 -7.36 20.18 -16.76
CA SER A 13 -6.84 19.46 -17.94
C SER A 13 -5.49 18.75 -17.75
N LYS A 14 -5.15 18.26 -16.55
CA LYS A 14 -4.32 17.03 -16.50
C LYS A 14 -5.31 15.88 -16.57
N GLU A 15 -5.34 15.14 -17.67
CA GLU A 15 -6.00 13.83 -17.69
C GLU A 15 -5.59 13.11 -16.41
N ALA A 16 -6.58 12.80 -15.56
CA ALA A 16 -6.31 12.19 -14.26
C ALA A 16 -5.54 10.89 -14.52
N GLY A 17 -4.25 10.88 -14.19
CA GLY A 17 -3.36 9.76 -14.44
C GLY A 17 -3.84 8.48 -13.75
N THR A 18 -3.14 7.36 -13.96
CA THR A 18 -3.48 6.04 -13.40
C THR A 18 -3.30 5.93 -11.88
N GLY A 19 -3.10 7.05 -11.17
CA GLY A 19 -2.68 7.13 -9.77
C GLY A 19 -1.22 6.71 -9.59
N LEU A 20 -0.68 6.89 -8.38
CA LEU A 20 0.68 6.49 -8.00
C LEU A 20 0.76 5.02 -7.54
N ASN A 21 1.64 4.21 -8.13
CA ASN A 21 1.96 2.85 -7.69
C ASN A 21 3.30 2.83 -6.92
N ALA A 22 3.67 1.70 -6.29
CA ALA A 22 4.91 1.61 -5.52
C ALA A 22 6.17 2.01 -6.30
N GLY A 23 6.23 1.69 -7.60
CA GLY A 23 7.38 2.00 -8.47
C GLY A 23 7.55 3.49 -8.77
N GLN A 24 6.57 4.32 -8.43
CA GLN A 24 6.58 5.77 -8.60
C GLN A 24 6.97 6.53 -7.32
N PHE A 25 7.23 5.84 -6.21
CA PHE A 25 7.69 6.47 -4.97
C PHE A 25 9.21 6.38 -4.82
N ARG A 26 9.85 7.54 -4.81
CA ARG A 26 11.27 7.69 -4.45
C ARG A 26 11.41 7.85 -2.93
N GLN A 27 12.36 7.14 -2.32
CA GLN A 27 12.74 7.38 -0.92
C GLN A 27 13.53 8.69 -0.82
N LEU A 28 12.99 9.69 -0.11
CA LEU A 28 13.64 10.98 0.17
C LEU A 28 14.58 10.92 1.38
N ALA A 29 14.23 10.11 2.37
CA ALA A 29 15.03 9.94 3.58
C ALA A 29 14.88 8.52 4.13
N LYS A 30 15.97 8.02 4.69
CA LYS A 30 16.06 6.73 5.37
C LYS A 30 16.59 6.93 6.79
N ASN A 31 16.31 5.98 7.68
CA ASN A 31 16.92 5.88 9.00
C ASN A 31 16.75 7.18 9.81
N GLY A 32 15.53 7.71 9.81
CA GLY A 32 15.20 8.94 10.54
C GLY A 32 15.98 10.18 10.09
N ILE A 33 16.27 10.30 8.79
CA ILE A 33 17.13 11.34 8.20
C ILE A 33 18.57 11.21 8.74
N GLY A 34 19.07 9.97 8.79
CA GLY A 34 20.41 9.65 9.31
C GLY A 34 20.52 9.61 10.85
N ASP A 35 19.45 9.89 11.58
CA ASP A 35 19.36 9.63 13.02
C ASP A 35 18.25 8.61 13.32
N PRO A 36 18.58 7.35 13.64
CA PRO A 36 17.60 6.29 13.88
C PRO A 36 16.69 6.56 15.07
N SER A 37 17.03 7.52 15.93
CA SER A 37 16.19 7.94 17.05
C SER A 37 14.88 8.56 16.58
N ASN A 38 14.84 9.15 15.37
CA ASN A 38 13.61 9.66 14.76
C ASN A 38 12.73 8.48 14.35
N ALA A 39 11.69 8.22 15.16
CA ALA A 39 10.88 7.02 15.04
C ALA A 39 9.55 7.25 14.30
N TYR A 40 9.07 8.49 14.24
CA TYR A 40 7.81 8.86 13.62
C TYR A 40 7.95 10.19 12.89
N VAL A 41 7.53 10.25 11.62
CA VAL A 41 7.07 11.52 11.04
C VAL A 41 5.62 11.74 11.47
N HIS A 42 5.44 12.43 12.59
CA HIS A 42 4.15 12.53 13.25
C HIS A 42 3.22 13.52 12.55
N GLY A 43 3.76 14.65 12.09
CA GLY A 43 3.08 15.68 11.29
C GLY A 43 3.90 16.06 10.05
N MET A 44 3.22 16.51 8.99
CA MET A 44 3.84 16.90 7.72
C MET A 44 3.02 18.01 7.07
N GLU A 45 3.68 19.03 6.49
CA GLU A 45 3.02 20.14 5.81
C GLU A 45 3.93 20.75 4.74
N TRP A 46 3.34 21.27 3.66
CA TRP A 46 4.07 22.00 2.62
C TRP A 46 4.03 23.50 2.89
N PHE A 47 5.20 24.14 3.00
CA PHE A 47 5.31 25.57 3.31
C PHE A 47 6.50 26.18 2.57
N GLU A 48 6.28 27.31 1.91
CA GLU A 48 7.31 28.08 1.17
C GLU A 48 8.23 27.23 0.27
N GLY A 49 7.62 26.31 -0.49
CA GLY A 49 8.35 25.46 -1.45
C GLY A 49 9.09 24.28 -0.84
N ARG A 50 8.88 24.00 0.45
CA ARG A 50 9.59 22.96 1.20
C ARG A 50 8.61 22.04 1.92
N LEU A 51 9.04 20.79 2.11
CA LEU A 51 8.29 19.80 2.89
C LEU A 51 8.78 19.81 4.34
N TYR A 52 7.92 20.18 5.28
CA TYR A 52 8.19 20.17 6.71
C TYR A 52 7.71 18.87 7.36
N CYS A 53 8.52 18.30 8.24
CA CYS A 53 8.29 17.02 8.91
C CYS A 53 8.53 17.15 10.41
N GLY A 54 7.49 17.00 11.21
CA GLY A 54 7.55 16.97 12.68
C GLY A 54 7.87 15.57 13.18
N MET A 55 8.96 15.43 13.95
CA MET A 55 9.49 14.15 14.40
C MET A 55 9.23 13.89 15.88
N THR A 56 8.81 12.66 16.20
CA THR A 56 8.82 12.13 17.57
C THR A 56 9.93 11.07 17.69
N ARG A 57 10.70 11.14 18.78
CA ARG A 57 11.94 10.36 18.94
C ARG A 57 11.83 9.28 20.01
N ASN A 58 12.61 8.20 19.84
CA ASN A 58 12.87 7.18 20.87
C ASN A 58 11.62 6.58 21.56
N SER A 59 10.48 6.54 20.86
CA SER A 59 9.17 6.31 21.49
C SER A 59 9.05 4.94 22.19
N PHE A 60 9.62 3.87 21.61
CA PHE A 60 9.60 2.53 22.24
C PHE A 60 10.65 2.35 23.34
N LYS A 61 11.75 3.12 23.30
CA LYS A 61 12.72 3.16 24.40
C LYS A 61 12.10 3.86 25.61
N LEU A 62 11.42 5.00 25.37
CA LEU A 62 10.64 5.70 26.38
C LEU A 62 9.53 4.80 26.95
N LEU A 63 8.79 4.09 26.08
CA LEU A 63 7.72 3.18 26.51
C LEU A 63 8.21 2.07 27.46
N LYS A 64 9.44 1.56 27.27
CA LYS A 64 10.01 0.54 28.17
C LYS A 64 10.42 1.10 29.54
N LEU A 65 10.97 2.31 29.56
CA LEU A 65 11.46 2.97 30.78
C LEU A 65 10.31 3.61 31.59
N PHE A 66 9.27 4.05 30.89
CA PHE A 66 8.08 4.69 31.45
C PHE A 66 6.82 4.05 30.87
N PRO A 67 6.57 2.77 31.17
CA PRO A 67 5.41 2.09 30.63
C PRO A 67 4.12 2.73 31.18
N PRO A 68 3.15 3.10 30.32
CA PRO A 68 1.78 3.17 30.77
C PRO A 68 1.35 1.76 31.22
N ILE A 69 0.34 1.68 32.07
CA ILE A 69 -0.14 0.43 32.67
C ILE A 69 -0.24 -0.67 31.59
N ASP A 70 0.45 -1.79 31.82
CA ASP A 70 0.45 -3.02 31.00
C ASP A 70 1.06 -2.91 29.56
N PRO A 71 2.39 -2.76 29.41
CA PRO A 71 3.04 -2.73 28.10
C PRO A 71 2.91 -4.09 27.36
N PRO A 72 3.07 -4.12 26.02
CA PRO A 72 3.08 -5.37 25.28
C PRO A 72 4.13 -6.36 25.83
N ALA A 73 3.71 -7.61 26.05
CA ALA A 73 4.57 -8.68 26.55
C ALA A 73 5.50 -9.18 25.42
N LEU A 74 6.57 -8.42 25.16
CA LEU A 74 7.59 -8.69 24.15
C LEU A 74 8.88 -9.18 24.84
N ASP A 75 9.41 -10.31 24.36
CA ASP A 75 10.63 -10.91 24.84
C ASP A 75 11.42 -11.55 23.68
N PRO A 76 12.57 -10.96 23.28
CA PRO A 76 13.18 -9.75 23.84
C PRO A 76 12.41 -8.47 23.47
N TRP A 77 12.73 -7.36 24.15
CA TRP A 77 12.24 -6.04 23.74
C TRP A 77 12.81 -5.66 22.36
N VAL A 78 12.05 -4.93 21.55
CA VAL A 78 12.34 -4.77 20.11
C VAL A 78 13.47 -3.81 19.77
N VAL A 79 13.97 -3.08 20.76
CA VAL A 79 15.07 -2.12 20.64
C VAL A 79 15.95 -2.14 21.86
N ASP A 80 17.22 -1.80 21.69
CA ASP A 80 18.12 -1.62 22.82
C ASP A 80 17.71 -0.41 23.66
N VAL A 81 17.53 -0.64 24.97
CA VAL A 81 17.08 0.38 25.90
C VAL A 81 18.23 0.72 26.85
N PRO A 82 18.60 2.00 26.99
CA PRO A 82 19.63 2.40 27.94
C PRO A 82 19.17 2.19 29.39
N PRO A 83 20.08 2.27 30.37
CA PRO A 83 19.74 2.06 31.79
C PRO A 83 18.78 3.11 32.36
N SER A 84 18.80 4.34 31.82
CA SER A 84 17.99 5.46 32.31
C SER A 84 17.41 6.31 31.18
N VAL A 85 16.35 7.07 31.48
CA VAL A 85 15.72 7.98 30.50
C VAL A 85 16.55 9.22 30.25
N GLU A 86 17.41 9.59 31.21
CA GLU A 86 18.34 10.70 31.07
C GLU A 86 19.37 10.44 29.96
N ASP A 87 19.61 9.18 29.60
CA ASP A 87 20.48 8.77 28.50
C ASP A 87 19.75 8.78 27.13
N LEU A 88 18.46 9.13 27.10
CA LEU A 88 17.68 9.24 25.86
C LEU A 88 17.58 10.69 25.40
N ASP A 89 18.03 10.95 24.18
CA ASP A 89 17.72 12.20 23.50
C ASP A 89 16.24 12.18 23.04
N MET A 90 15.41 12.87 23.82
CA MET A 90 13.97 12.99 23.62
C MET A 90 13.55 14.37 23.09
N GLN A 91 14.49 15.22 22.67
CA GLN A 91 14.15 16.53 22.09
C GLN A 91 13.51 16.33 20.72
N GLY A 92 12.21 16.60 20.62
CA GLY A 92 11.49 16.59 19.34
C GLY A 92 12.17 17.49 18.31
N GLN A 93 12.01 17.17 17.02
CA GLN A 93 12.66 17.89 15.92
C GLN A 93 11.67 18.23 14.80
N ILE A 94 11.89 19.34 14.12
CA ILE A 94 11.24 19.67 12.85
C ILE A 94 12.32 19.70 11.77
N TRP A 95 12.13 18.91 10.73
CA TRP A 95 13.03 18.86 9.55
C TRP A 95 12.32 19.44 8.34
N ARG A 96 13.08 20.02 7.41
CA ARG A 96 12.54 20.44 6.12
C ARG A 96 13.40 19.95 4.96
N TRP A 97 12.74 19.52 3.88
CA TRP A 97 13.37 19.12 2.62
C TRP A 97 13.18 20.19 1.56
N THR A 98 14.27 20.51 0.86
CA THR A 98 14.28 21.45 -0.26
C THR A 98 14.40 20.67 -1.58
N PRO A 99 13.37 20.66 -2.43
CA PRO A 99 13.36 19.91 -3.68
C PRO A 99 14.48 20.29 -4.65
N GLU A 100 14.80 21.59 -4.75
CA GLU A 100 15.72 22.12 -5.74
C GLU A 100 17.16 21.65 -5.52
N THR A 101 17.53 21.37 -4.27
CA THR A 101 18.87 20.90 -3.87
C THR A 101 18.87 19.46 -3.38
N ASP A 102 17.70 18.81 -3.33
CA ASP A 102 17.46 17.49 -2.74
C ASP A 102 18.11 17.32 -1.34
N SER A 103 18.01 18.35 -0.50
CA SER A 103 18.72 18.40 0.80
C SER A 103 17.77 18.57 1.98
N TRP A 104 18.14 17.97 3.10
CA TRP A 104 17.46 18.08 4.39
C TRP A 104 18.19 19.01 5.35
N GLU A 105 17.44 19.79 6.12
CA GLU A 105 17.96 20.58 7.24
C GLU A 105 17.01 20.53 8.45
N MET A 106 17.59 20.59 9.65
CA MET A 106 16.81 20.64 10.89
C MET A 106 16.38 22.09 11.13
N ALA A 107 15.09 22.36 10.97
CA ALA A 107 14.51 23.69 11.14
C ALA A 107 14.32 24.05 12.62
N TYR A 108 13.99 23.07 13.46
CA TYR A 108 13.75 23.30 14.88
C TYR A 108 14.10 22.08 15.72
N ARG A 109 14.53 22.34 16.96
CA ARG A 109 14.78 21.32 17.98
C ARG A 109 14.19 21.80 19.29
N SER A 110 13.42 20.95 19.97
CA SER A 110 12.82 21.29 21.26
C SER A 110 13.90 21.80 22.22
N PRO A 111 13.69 22.93 22.92
CA PRO A 111 14.62 23.38 23.94
C PRO A 111 14.62 22.42 25.13
N LEU A 112 15.71 22.47 25.90
CA LEU A 112 15.78 21.86 27.22
C LEU A 112 15.28 22.84 28.27
N ILE A 113 14.47 22.35 29.18
CA ILE A 113 13.94 23.09 30.33
C ILE A 113 14.42 22.41 31.62
N PRO A 114 14.44 23.12 32.77
CA PRO A 114 14.70 22.50 34.06
C PRO A 114 13.68 21.39 34.33
N GLY A 115 14.15 20.15 34.44
CA GLY A 115 13.31 19.00 34.77
C GLY A 115 13.14 18.78 36.26
N LYS A 116 12.36 17.75 36.62
CA LYS A 116 12.19 17.31 38.00
C LYS A 116 13.57 16.99 38.61
N HIS A 117 13.88 17.56 39.78
CA HIS A 117 15.19 17.44 40.45
C HIS A 117 16.35 18.18 39.76
N GLY A 118 16.09 19.15 38.88
CA GLY A 118 17.10 20.05 38.31
C GLY A 118 17.88 19.49 37.11
N LYS A 119 17.63 18.25 36.69
CA LYS A 119 18.21 17.69 35.46
C LYS A 119 17.48 18.26 34.22
N PRO A 120 18.18 18.70 33.16
CA PRO A 120 17.54 19.16 31.93
C PRO A 120 16.62 18.11 31.31
N ALA A 121 15.49 18.52 30.76
CA ALA A 121 14.56 17.68 30.03
C ALA A 121 14.02 18.41 28.80
N PRO A 122 13.63 17.71 27.72
CA PRO A 122 13.00 18.37 26.58
C PRO A 122 11.65 18.97 26.99
N ARG A 123 11.36 20.17 26.50
CA ARG A 123 10.03 20.77 26.58
C ARG A 123 9.01 19.90 25.84
N ASP A 124 9.29 19.64 24.56
CA ASP A 124 8.44 18.91 23.63
C ASP A 124 9.14 17.61 23.18
N LEU A 125 8.39 16.51 23.24
CA LEU A 125 8.81 15.17 22.82
C LEU A 125 8.67 14.95 21.31
N GLY A 126 7.84 15.76 20.65
CA GLY A 126 7.60 15.68 19.22
C GLY A 126 6.56 16.69 18.75
N TYR A 127 6.37 16.73 17.44
CA TYR A 127 5.51 17.69 16.73
C TYR A 127 4.51 16.92 15.87
N ARG A 128 3.22 16.95 16.24
CA ARG A 128 2.22 15.99 15.73
C ARG A 128 1.36 16.50 14.58
N GLY A 129 1.06 17.79 14.59
CA GLY A 129 0.25 18.45 13.58
C GLY A 129 1.00 19.63 13.01
N ALA A 130 0.79 19.89 11.73
CA ALA A 130 1.30 21.09 11.07
C ALA A 130 0.20 21.61 10.14
N ARG A 131 0.04 22.93 10.06
CA ARG A 131 -0.94 23.58 9.19
C ARG A 131 -0.45 24.94 8.75
N VAL A 132 -0.57 25.24 7.46
CA VAL A 132 -0.44 26.61 6.96
C VAL A 132 -1.75 27.36 7.21
N PHE A 133 -1.67 28.50 7.88
CA PHE A 133 -2.82 29.35 8.19
C PHE A 133 -2.41 30.82 8.17
N GLN A 134 -3.32 31.71 7.80
CA GLN A 134 -3.11 33.14 7.88
C GLN A 134 -4.11 33.73 8.86
N GLY A 135 -3.63 34.18 10.02
CA GLY A 135 -4.45 34.93 10.94
C GLY A 135 -4.85 36.29 10.36
N ILE A 136 -5.93 36.88 10.88
CA ILE A 136 -6.45 38.18 10.40
C ILE A 136 -5.42 39.32 10.45
N ASN A 137 -4.43 39.21 11.33
CA ASN A 137 -3.36 40.18 11.54
C ASN A 137 -2.00 39.71 10.99
N ASP A 138 -1.97 38.60 10.25
CA ASP A 138 -0.76 38.12 9.60
C ASP A 138 -0.62 38.73 8.20
N GLU A 139 0.57 39.21 7.87
CA GLU A 139 0.87 39.78 6.53
C GLU A 139 0.80 38.72 5.42
N LYS A 140 1.14 37.47 5.75
CA LYS A 140 1.15 36.31 4.85
C LYS A 140 0.80 35.03 5.63
N PRO A 141 0.48 33.91 4.95
CA PRO A 141 0.30 32.63 5.61
C PRO A 141 1.56 32.18 6.35
N ASN A 142 1.38 31.61 7.54
CA ASN A 142 2.44 31.14 8.42
C ASN A 142 2.30 29.63 8.69
N LEU A 143 3.41 29.01 9.09
CA LEU A 143 3.42 27.62 9.51
C LEU A 143 3.09 27.50 11.00
N TYR A 144 2.02 26.78 11.32
CA TYR A 144 1.65 26.44 12.69
C TYR A 144 1.92 24.96 12.96
N VAL A 145 2.45 24.64 14.14
CA VAL A 145 2.85 23.27 14.50
C VAL A 145 2.39 22.94 15.91
N SER A 146 1.64 21.85 16.09
CA SER A 146 1.21 21.39 17.41
C SER A 146 2.21 20.45 18.06
N THR A 147 2.32 20.52 19.38
CA THR A 147 3.32 19.74 20.13
C THR A 147 2.75 18.56 20.90
N MET A 148 3.66 17.65 21.27
CA MET A 148 3.50 16.61 22.27
C MET A 148 4.48 16.92 23.40
N SER A 149 3.97 17.17 24.62
CA SER A 149 4.76 17.72 25.72
C SER A 149 5.07 16.71 26.82
N THR A 150 5.89 17.13 27.79
CA THR A 150 6.20 16.39 29.01
C THR A 150 5.37 16.88 30.21
N VAL A 151 4.05 16.65 30.23
CA VAL A 151 3.15 17.17 31.30
C VAL A 151 3.62 16.83 32.72
N LEU A 152 4.20 15.66 32.95
CA LEU A 152 4.80 15.28 34.26
C LEU A 152 5.94 16.19 34.74
N ARG A 153 6.47 17.05 33.86
CA ARG A 153 7.51 18.04 34.14
C ARG A 153 6.98 19.48 34.11
N GLY A 154 5.66 19.65 34.22
CA GLY A 154 5.00 20.95 34.36
C GLY A 154 4.85 21.74 33.07
N CYS A 155 4.86 21.07 31.90
CA CYS A 155 4.68 21.71 30.60
C CYS A 155 3.55 21.05 29.81
N ALA A 156 2.44 21.77 29.67
CA ALA A 156 1.37 21.40 28.76
C ALA A 156 1.77 21.62 27.30
N ALA A 157 1.09 20.95 26.39
CA ALA A 157 1.29 21.12 24.95
C ALA A 157 0.89 22.52 24.51
N HIS A 158 1.46 22.99 23.42
CA HIS A 158 1.15 24.29 22.83
C HIS A 158 1.16 24.20 21.30
N VAL A 159 0.85 25.32 20.66
CA VAL A 159 0.99 25.50 19.22
C VAL A 159 2.16 26.46 19.00
N LEU A 160 3.06 26.11 18.10
CA LEU A 160 4.13 26.97 17.62
C LEU A 160 3.70 27.64 16.32
N ARG A 161 4.23 28.83 16.05
CA ARG A 161 4.06 29.61 14.81
C ARG A 161 5.44 29.94 14.25
N SER A 162 5.57 29.94 12.93
CA SER A 162 6.78 30.40 12.23
C SER A 162 6.42 31.09 10.92
N GLU A 163 6.99 32.28 10.70
CA GLU A 163 6.78 33.08 9.48
C GLU A 163 7.75 32.72 8.36
N ASP A 164 8.92 32.18 8.69
CA ASP A 164 10.02 31.84 7.77
C ASP A 164 10.36 30.34 7.80
N GLY A 165 9.63 29.60 8.63
CA GLY A 165 9.81 28.17 8.85
C GLY A 165 11.16 27.80 9.49
N ILE A 166 11.83 28.70 10.19
CA ILE A 166 13.03 28.43 11.00
C ILE A 166 12.96 29.04 12.40
N ASN A 167 12.31 30.20 12.52
CA ASN A 167 12.10 30.86 13.80
C ASN A 167 10.71 30.50 14.31
N PHE A 168 10.64 29.69 15.37
CA PHE A 168 9.39 29.20 15.96
C PHE A 168 9.13 29.86 17.30
N GLU A 169 7.92 30.39 17.47
CA GLU A 169 7.44 31.05 18.69
C GLU A 169 6.10 30.46 19.16
N PRO A 170 5.74 30.53 20.45
CA PRO A 170 4.43 30.10 20.93
C PRO A 170 3.28 30.93 20.35
N ALA A 171 2.29 30.25 19.77
CA ALA A 171 1.05 30.81 19.22
C ALA A 171 -0.12 30.75 20.23
N CYS A 172 0.10 30.16 21.40
CA CYS A 172 -0.91 30.02 22.44
C CYS A 172 -0.25 29.86 23.81
N GLU A 173 -1.07 30.03 24.86
CA GLU A 173 -0.69 29.60 26.21
C GLU A 173 -0.56 28.07 26.29
N PRO A 174 0.30 27.53 27.16
CA PRO A 174 0.35 26.09 27.42
C PRO A 174 -1.03 25.52 27.73
N GLY A 175 -1.34 24.40 27.07
CA GLY A 175 -2.61 23.68 27.16
C GLY A 175 -3.82 24.44 26.64
N ILE A 176 -3.61 25.63 26.07
CA ILE A 176 -4.64 26.63 25.76
C ILE A 176 -5.58 26.79 26.96
N GLY A 177 -5.04 26.91 28.17
CA GLY A 177 -5.81 27.09 29.42
C GLY A 177 -6.16 25.81 30.19
N ASN A 178 -5.65 24.64 29.80
CA ASN A 178 -5.69 23.43 30.61
C ASN A 178 -4.30 22.77 30.68
N ASP A 179 -3.63 22.91 31.82
CA ASP A 179 -2.24 22.47 32.02
C ASP A 179 -2.05 20.94 31.96
N ASN A 180 -3.12 20.16 31.94
CA ASN A 180 -3.06 18.71 31.81
C ASN A 180 -3.00 18.24 30.35
N ILE A 181 -3.26 19.12 29.37
CA ILE A 181 -3.23 18.73 27.96
C ILE A 181 -1.80 18.39 27.54
N SER A 182 -1.59 17.12 27.17
CA SER A 182 -0.28 16.60 26.80
C SER A 182 0.02 16.74 25.33
N THR A 183 -0.99 16.94 24.48
CA THR A 183 -0.80 17.07 23.04
C THR A 183 -2.05 17.56 22.30
N PHE A 184 -1.83 18.32 21.23
CA PHE A 184 -2.82 18.54 20.17
C PHE A 184 -2.40 17.72 18.95
N ARG A 185 -3.31 16.87 18.45
CA ARG A 185 -2.95 15.87 17.43
C ARG A 185 -2.78 16.47 16.04
N GLU A 186 -3.65 17.39 15.68
CA GLU A 186 -3.62 18.10 14.40
C GLU A 186 -4.16 19.51 14.57
N LEU A 187 -4.03 20.30 13.51
CA LEU A 187 -4.56 21.66 13.41
C LEU A 187 -5.40 21.72 12.13
N VAL A 188 -6.60 22.30 12.23
CA VAL A 188 -7.54 22.37 11.10
C VAL A 188 -7.93 23.81 10.87
N SER A 189 -7.85 24.27 9.62
CA SER A 189 -8.35 25.58 9.23
C SER A 189 -9.75 25.44 8.64
N PHE A 190 -10.70 26.23 9.14
CA PHE A 190 -12.06 26.28 8.65
C PHE A 190 -12.69 27.64 8.97
N ASP A 191 -13.44 28.20 8.02
CA ASP A 191 -14.25 29.40 8.25
C ASP A 191 -13.48 30.60 8.84
N GLY A 192 -12.22 30.76 8.44
CA GLY A 192 -11.34 31.84 8.93
C GLY A 192 -10.71 31.60 10.31
N TYR A 193 -10.87 30.41 10.90
CA TYR A 193 -10.26 30.05 12.20
C TYR A 193 -9.31 28.86 12.06
N LEU A 194 -8.33 28.82 12.95
CA LEU A 194 -7.48 27.67 13.24
C LEU A 194 -8.02 26.95 14.48
N TYR A 195 -8.33 25.66 14.36
CA TYR A 195 -8.84 24.79 15.41
C TYR A 195 -7.74 23.89 15.96
N ALA A 196 -7.71 23.72 17.29
CA ALA A 196 -6.76 22.89 18.00
C ALA A 196 -7.47 21.82 18.85
N PRO A 197 -7.79 20.63 18.29
CA PRO A 197 -8.35 19.52 19.04
C PRO A 197 -7.32 18.90 20.01
N PRO A 198 -7.59 18.89 21.33
CA PRO A 198 -6.70 18.29 22.30
C PRO A 198 -6.86 16.76 22.27
N ALA A 199 -5.75 16.03 22.17
CA ALA A 199 -5.76 14.58 21.94
C ALA A 199 -5.23 13.73 23.11
N GLY A 200 -4.59 14.35 24.09
CA GLY A 200 -4.03 13.64 25.24
C GLY A 200 -4.09 14.46 26.52
N GLU A 201 -4.13 13.76 27.64
CA GLU A 201 -4.23 14.30 28.99
C GLU A 201 -3.26 13.56 29.93
N GLY A 202 -2.47 14.32 30.69
CA GLY A 202 -1.46 13.76 31.60
C GLY A 202 -0.42 12.90 30.87
N ILE A 203 -0.34 11.62 31.24
CA ILE A 203 0.60 10.65 30.65
C ILE A 203 0.04 9.92 29.42
N GLN A 204 -1.26 10.12 29.11
CA GLN A 204 -1.91 9.43 28.02
C GLN A 204 -2.03 10.36 26.81
N PHE A 205 -1.43 9.97 25.69
CA PHE A 205 -1.28 10.83 24.51
C PHE A 205 -2.38 10.64 23.46
N ASN A 206 -3.35 9.75 23.72
CA ASN A 206 -4.37 9.34 22.75
C ASN A 206 -5.81 9.40 23.29
N SER A 207 -6.02 9.78 24.55
CA SER A 207 -7.35 9.98 25.12
C SER A 207 -7.37 11.22 25.97
N ASN A 208 -8.51 11.88 25.98
CA ASN A 208 -8.72 13.12 26.72
C ASN A 208 -10.17 13.20 27.19
N ARG A 209 -10.40 13.26 28.51
CA ARG A 209 -11.74 13.34 29.10
C ARG A 209 -12.13 14.74 29.56
N THR A 210 -11.21 15.70 29.45
CA THR A 210 -11.42 17.11 29.85
C THR A 210 -11.20 18.08 28.68
N GLY A 211 -11.12 17.54 27.46
CA GLY A 211 -10.73 18.26 26.26
C GLY A 211 -11.84 19.08 25.63
N VAL A 212 -11.68 20.40 25.66
CA VAL A 212 -12.50 21.38 24.93
C VAL A 212 -11.77 21.74 23.64
N ILE A 213 -12.44 21.73 22.48
CA ILE A 213 -11.82 22.24 21.24
C ILE A 213 -11.79 23.76 21.34
N LYS A 214 -10.64 24.34 21.04
CA LYS A 214 -10.49 25.78 20.91
C LYS A 214 -10.17 26.20 19.49
N ARG A 215 -10.58 27.40 19.12
CA ARG A 215 -10.30 28.02 17.83
C ARG A 215 -9.76 29.44 17.98
N SER A 216 -9.09 29.94 16.95
CA SER A 216 -8.62 31.33 16.89
C SER A 216 -8.52 31.80 15.43
N ASN A 217 -9.03 33.00 15.15
CA ASN A 217 -8.80 33.69 13.86
C ASN A 217 -7.52 34.55 13.90
N ASP A 218 -6.90 34.69 15.07
CA ASP A 218 -5.62 35.37 15.28
C ASP A 218 -4.77 34.61 16.31
N PRO A 219 -4.14 33.47 15.92
CA PRO A 219 -3.56 32.51 16.87
C PRO A 219 -2.30 33.05 17.56
N ARG A 220 -2.53 33.85 18.59
CA ARG A 220 -1.56 34.42 19.52
C ARG A 220 -2.00 34.13 20.96
N PRO A 221 -1.08 34.14 21.93
CA PRO A 221 -1.44 33.98 23.33
C PRO A 221 -2.57 34.93 23.75
N GLY A 222 -3.60 34.41 24.42
CA GLY A 222 -4.81 35.15 24.81
C GLY A 222 -5.96 35.17 23.80
N ASN A 223 -5.74 34.81 22.53
CA ASN A 223 -6.74 34.96 21.45
C ASN A 223 -7.47 33.66 21.08
N TRP A 224 -7.59 32.71 22.01
CA TRP A 224 -8.21 31.40 21.75
C TRP A 224 -9.54 31.27 22.47
N GLU A 225 -10.60 30.95 21.72
CA GLU A 225 -11.96 30.81 22.22
C GLU A 225 -12.45 29.36 22.18
N VAL A 226 -13.47 29.07 22.99
CA VAL A 226 -14.11 27.75 23.04
C VAL A 226 -14.95 27.53 21.79
N ALA A 227 -14.71 26.42 21.10
CA ALA A 227 -15.41 26.01 19.89
C ALA A 227 -16.35 24.80 20.10
N MET A 228 -16.08 23.99 21.12
CA MET A 228 -16.83 22.77 21.41
C MET A 228 -16.70 22.40 22.88
N ASP A 229 -17.84 22.31 23.58
CA ASP A 229 -17.92 21.87 24.97
C ASP A 229 -17.77 20.35 25.11
N LEU A 230 -17.30 19.90 26.28
CA LEU A 230 -16.86 18.53 26.54
C LEU A 230 -17.66 17.43 25.82
N GLY A 231 -16.97 16.69 24.94
CA GLY A 231 -17.47 15.45 24.33
C GLY A 231 -18.68 15.62 23.41
N PHE A 232 -18.98 16.82 22.91
CA PHE A 232 -20.22 17.14 22.18
C PHE A 232 -21.49 16.85 23.02
N GLY A 233 -21.38 16.92 24.34
CA GLY A 233 -22.46 16.59 25.27
C GLY A 233 -22.61 15.10 25.59
N ASP A 234 -21.80 14.23 24.98
CA ASP A 234 -21.75 12.81 25.30
C ASP A 234 -20.54 12.50 26.20
N PRO A 235 -20.75 12.12 27.48
CA PRO A 235 -19.67 11.87 28.43
C PRO A 235 -18.87 10.59 28.14
N THR A 236 -19.31 9.75 27.21
CA THR A 236 -18.62 8.52 26.80
C THR A 236 -17.54 8.77 25.73
N ASN A 237 -17.53 9.95 25.11
CA ASN A 237 -16.46 10.37 24.22
C ASN A 237 -15.17 10.67 25.01
N ASN A 238 -14.14 9.84 24.83
CA ASN A 238 -12.79 10.01 25.39
C ASN A 238 -11.90 10.93 24.53
N GLY A 239 -12.50 11.92 23.87
CA GLY A 239 -11.81 12.96 23.13
C GLY A 239 -12.17 13.00 21.64
N VAL A 240 -11.67 14.05 20.98
CA VAL A 240 -11.76 14.23 19.53
C VAL A 240 -10.47 13.73 18.92
N PHE A 241 -10.59 12.76 18.03
CA PHE A 241 -9.45 12.04 17.50
C PHE A 241 -9.04 12.53 16.11
N MET A 242 -10.00 12.99 15.29
CA MET A 242 -9.71 13.56 13.98
C MET A 242 -10.71 14.67 13.66
N MET A 243 -10.27 15.69 12.93
CA MET A 243 -11.09 16.76 12.39
C MET A 243 -10.70 17.03 10.94
N THR A 244 -11.69 17.34 10.10
CA THR A 244 -11.44 17.72 8.71
C THR A 244 -12.57 18.56 8.17
N THR A 245 -12.36 19.18 7.02
CA THR A 245 -13.41 19.90 6.29
C THR A 245 -13.93 19.03 5.15
N ALA A 246 -15.25 18.96 4.99
CA ALA A 246 -15.88 18.35 3.82
C ALA A 246 -17.20 19.06 3.52
N ASN A 247 -17.66 19.12 2.28
CA ASN A 247 -19.00 19.60 1.93
C ASN A 247 -19.34 21.00 2.55
N ASN A 248 -18.35 21.90 2.59
CA ASN A 248 -18.44 23.20 3.25
C ASN A 248 -18.84 23.14 4.73
N GLN A 249 -18.44 22.09 5.45
CA GLN A 249 -18.70 21.89 6.88
C GLN A 249 -17.42 21.40 7.58
N LEU A 250 -17.35 21.61 8.88
CA LEU A 250 -16.30 21.07 9.74
C LEU A 250 -16.81 19.79 10.40
N TYR A 251 -16.09 18.69 10.16
CA TYR A 251 -16.38 17.40 10.76
C TYR A 251 -15.38 17.05 11.86
N ALA A 252 -15.87 16.36 12.89
CA ALA A 252 -15.08 15.87 14.01
C ALA A 252 -15.43 14.41 14.32
N GLY A 253 -14.42 13.55 14.32
CA GLY A 253 -14.49 12.15 14.69
C GLY A 253 -14.04 11.93 16.14
N THR A 254 -14.79 11.15 16.91
CA THR A 254 -14.50 10.92 18.34
C THR A 254 -13.74 9.62 18.59
N PHE A 255 -13.19 9.51 19.80
CA PHE A 255 -12.79 8.24 20.40
C PHE A 255 -13.83 7.84 21.45
N ASN A 256 -14.52 6.72 21.25
CA ASN A 256 -15.47 6.15 22.20
C ASN A 256 -15.29 4.63 22.28
N ASN A 257 -14.70 4.17 23.38
CA ASN A 257 -14.38 2.77 23.64
C ASN A 257 -15.58 1.94 24.16
N TYR A 258 -16.72 2.58 24.42
CA TYR A 258 -17.90 1.92 24.98
C TYR A 258 -18.92 1.57 23.90
N GLU A 259 -19.38 2.57 23.13
CA GLU A 259 -20.39 2.39 22.08
C GLU A 259 -19.81 2.37 20.67
N GLY A 260 -18.55 2.76 20.49
CA GLY A 260 -17.96 3.02 19.16
C GLY A 260 -17.96 4.50 18.81
N TYR A 261 -17.09 4.92 17.89
CA TYR A 261 -16.88 6.32 17.52
C TYR A 261 -18.17 6.99 17.05
N GLN A 262 -18.17 8.33 17.16
CA GLN A 262 -19.18 9.19 16.58
C GLN A 262 -18.52 10.13 15.56
N VAL A 263 -19.30 10.59 14.59
CA VAL A 263 -18.91 11.69 13.70
C VAL A 263 -19.92 12.81 13.88
N TRP A 264 -19.40 14.02 14.10
CA TRP A 264 -20.16 15.24 14.30
C TRP A 264 -19.80 16.25 13.21
N THR A 265 -20.73 17.14 12.86
CA THR A 265 -20.52 18.18 11.84
C THR A 265 -21.11 19.52 12.29
N THR A 266 -20.57 20.61 11.74
CA THR A 266 -21.11 21.97 11.88
C THR A 266 -20.89 22.76 10.59
N PRO A 267 -21.88 23.56 10.14
CA PRO A 267 -21.68 24.51 9.04
C PRO A 267 -20.76 25.67 9.45
N PRO A 268 -20.34 26.52 8.49
CA PRO A 268 -19.65 27.77 8.77
C PRO A 268 -20.57 28.68 9.59
N CYS A 269 -20.01 29.40 10.56
CA CYS A 269 -20.75 30.25 11.49
C CYS A 269 -20.09 31.62 11.74
N GLY A 270 -18.91 31.87 11.18
CA GLY A 270 -18.07 33.03 11.48
C GLY A 270 -17.84 33.18 12.99
N ASP A 271 -18.03 34.41 13.49
CA ASP A 271 -17.96 34.76 14.91
C ASP A 271 -19.14 34.21 15.75
N GLY A 272 -20.14 33.60 15.12
CA GLY A 272 -21.28 32.99 15.81
C GLY A 272 -20.92 31.69 16.55
N PRO A 273 -21.80 31.21 17.45
CA PRO A 273 -21.60 29.94 18.15
C PRO A 273 -21.75 28.75 17.19
N LEU A 274 -20.83 27.80 17.29
CA LEU A 274 -20.87 26.55 16.51
C LEU A 274 -22.06 25.68 16.95
N GLN A 275 -22.73 25.07 15.96
CA GLN A 275 -23.89 24.20 16.18
C GLN A 275 -23.56 22.81 15.68
N TRP A 276 -23.11 21.96 16.61
CA TRP A 276 -22.70 20.60 16.30
C TRP A 276 -23.89 19.65 16.20
N ARG A 277 -23.87 18.79 15.17
CA ARG A 277 -24.85 17.73 14.95
C ARG A 277 -24.15 16.40 14.72
N LYS A 278 -24.63 15.33 15.37
CA LYS A 278 -24.15 13.96 15.15
C LYS A 278 -24.68 13.42 13.82
N VAL A 279 -23.80 12.85 13.00
CA VAL A 279 -24.12 12.23 11.70
C VAL A 279 -23.86 10.71 11.69
N ILE A 280 -22.87 10.23 12.44
CA ILE A 280 -22.62 8.80 12.65
C ILE A 280 -22.58 8.51 14.14
N ASP A 281 -23.15 7.36 14.51
CA ASP A 281 -23.22 6.88 15.89
C ASP A 281 -22.74 5.43 16.00
N LYS A 282 -22.37 5.03 17.22
CA LYS A 282 -22.05 3.64 17.60
C LYS A 282 -21.02 2.95 16.71
N GLY A 283 -20.00 3.67 16.27
CA GLY A 283 -18.95 3.16 15.39
C GLY A 283 -19.51 2.66 14.06
N ALA A 284 -20.46 3.40 13.47
CA ALA A 284 -21.25 2.98 12.30
C ALA A 284 -21.94 1.62 12.52
N TYR A 285 -22.51 1.45 13.72
CA TYR A 285 -23.18 0.24 14.20
C TYR A 285 -22.30 -1.01 14.28
N ARG A 286 -20.97 -0.88 14.20
CA ARG A 286 -20.04 -1.96 14.57
C ARG A 286 -19.77 -1.98 16.09
N GLY A 287 -20.20 -0.96 16.82
CA GLY A 287 -19.99 -0.87 18.25
C GLY A 287 -18.52 -0.56 18.60
N PRO A 288 -18.01 -1.04 19.76
CA PRO A 288 -16.67 -0.72 20.23
C PRO A 288 -15.54 -1.26 19.32
N LEU A 289 -15.81 -2.24 18.45
CA LEU A 289 -14.83 -2.68 17.44
C LEU A 289 -14.53 -1.60 16.38
N SER A 290 -15.25 -0.49 16.40
CA SER A 290 -14.93 0.75 15.70
C SER A 290 -14.91 1.88 16.73
N GLU A 291 -13.98 1.84 17.68
CA GLU A 291 -13.91 2.78 18.81
C GLU A 291 -13.44 4.19 18.42
N ILE A 292 -12.63 4.33 17.37
CA ILE A 292 -12.03 5.62 16.99
C ILE A 292 -12.34 5.91 15.53
N ALA A 293 -12.87 7.12 15.26
CA ALA A 293 -12.85 7.72 13.93
C ALA A 293 -11.43 8.24 13.66
N MET A 294 -10.73 7.60 12.71
CA MET A 294 -9.34 7.87 12.38
C MET A 294 -9.22 8.65 11.07
N GLY A 295 -8.54 8.15 10.04
CA GLY A 295 -8.29 8.93 8.82
C GLY A 295 -9.59 9.45 8.22
N MET A 296 -9.69 10.78 8.05
CA MET A 296 -10.87 11.45 7.50
C MET A 296 -10.47 12.39 6.37
N VAL A 297 -11.16 12.33 5.23
CA VAL A 297 -10.92 13.23 4.10
C VAL A 297 -12.15 13.34 3.19
N GLU A 298 -12.36 14.51 2.60
CA GLU A 298 -13.33 14.67 1.52
C GLU A 298 -12.78 14.06 0.22
N PHE A 299 -13.59 13.26 -0.47
CA PHE A 299 -13.27 12.75 -1.80
C PHE A 299 -14.56 12.51 -2.60
N ASN A 300 -14.60 12.91 -3.87
CA ASN A 300 -15.76 12.76 -4.75
C ASN A 300 -17.11 13.17 -4.12
N GLY A 301 -17.12 14.29 -3.37
CA GLY A 301 -18.33 14.85 -2.75
C GLY A 301 -18.85 14.10 -1.51
N ALA A 302 -18.08 13.17 -0.96
CA ALA A 302 -18.39 12.48 0.28
C ALA A 302 -17.24 12.59 1.28
N LEU A 303 -17.56 12.53 2.57
CA LEU A 303 -16.57 12.40 3.63
C LEU A 303 -16.23 10.92 3.84
N TYR A 304 -14.99 10.54 3.61
CA TYR A 304 -14.49 9.20 3.92
C TYR A 304 -14.01 9.19 5.37
N VAL A 305 -14.40 8.15 6.10
CA VAL A 305 -14.03 7.95 7.51
C VAL A 305 -13.51 6.54 7.68
N GLY A 306 -12.24 6.45 8.04
CA GLY A 306 -11.62 5.22 8.46
C GLY A 306 -11.76 5.00 9.97
N SER A 307 -11.84 3.75 10.42
CA SER A 307 -11.90 3.40 11.83
C SER A 307 -10.62 2.73 12.35
N SER A 308 -10.50 2.68 13.67
CA SER A 308 -9.39 2.00 14.32
C SER A 308 -9.75 1.51 15.71
N ILE A 309 -8.90 0.66 16.28
CA ILE A 309 -8.98 0.17 17.67
C ILE A 309 -7.65 0.41 18.38
N GLN A 310 -7.64 1.02 19.56
CA GLN A 310 -6.49 1.50 20.30
C GLN A 310 -5.40 0.42 20.44
N ASN A 311 -4.16 0.87 20.62
CA ASN A 311 -2.97 0.03 20.73
C ASN A 311 -2.75 -0.87 19.49
N GLY A 312 -3.10 -0.36 18.32
CA GLY A 312 -2.79 -1.00 17.05
C GLY A 312 -3.77 -2.07 16.62
N GLY A 313 -4.96 -2.16 17.21
CA GLY A 313 -5.96 -3.17 16.86
C GLY A 313 -6.48 -3.95 18.07
N TYR A 314 -5.92 -3.77 19.27
CA TYR A 314 -6.36 -4.46 20.48
C TYR A 314 -6.23 -3.57 21.73
N ASP A 315 -7.33 -2.96 22.14
CA ASP A 315 -7.41 -2.21 23.39
C ASP A 315 -7.48 -3.17 24.58
N ARG A 316 -6.31 -3.47 25.15
CA ARG A 316 -6.17 -4.33 26.32
C ARG A 316 -6.80 -3.75 27.59
N THR A 317 -6.83 -2.43 27.71
CA THR A 317 -7.38 -1.76 28.89
C THR A 317 -8.88 -1.97 28.98
N ASN A 318 -9.56 -1.94 27.83
CA ASN A 318 -11.02 -2.09 27.76
C ASN A 318 -11.49 -3.42 27.16
N LEU A 319 -10.55 -4.33 26.85
CA LEU A 319 -10.82 -5.67 26.28
C LEU A 319 -11.56 -5.62 24.94
N VAL A 320 -11.21 -4.65 24.08
CA VAL A 320 -11.80 -4.47 22.75
C VAL A 320 -10.84 -4.97 21.67
N GLY A 321 -11.32 -5.86 20.81
CA GLY A 321 -10.52 -6.50 19.76
C GLY A 321 -9.94 -7.86 20.19
N PRO A 322 -8.96 -8.41 19.46
CA PRO A 322 -8.29 -7.81 18.30
C PRO A 322 -9.24 -7.66 17.10
N ALA A 323 -9.16 -6.52 16.40
CA ALA A 323 -9.85 -6.30 15.14
C ALA A 323 -9.16 -5.22 14.30
N ALA A 324 -9.52 -5.20 13.01
CA ALA A 324 -8.97 -4.27 12.02
C ALA A 324 -9.93 -3.11 11.72
N GLY A 325 -9.38 -2.01 11.20
CA GLY A 325 -10.12 -0.81 10.82
C GLY A 325 -11.06 -1.04 9.63
N GLU A 326 -12.10 -0.23 9.53
CA GLU A 326 -13.08 -0.23 8.43
C GLU A 326 -13.13 1.13 7.76
N ILE A 327 -13.72 1.23 6.57
CA ILE A 327 -13.91 2.49 5.86
C ILE A 327 -15.39 2.64 5.51
N ILE A 328 -15.96 3.79 5.89
CA ILE A 328 -17.26 4.25 5.43
C ILE A 328 -17.09 5.54 4.61
N ARG A 329 -18.11 5.90 3.82
CA ARG A 329 -18.26 7.26 3.29
C ARG A 329 -19.62 7.83 3.69
N ILE A 330 -19.66 9.13 3.95
CA ILE A 330 -20.84 9.88 4.39
C ILE A 330 -21.14 10.94 3.33
N TRP A 331 -22.35 10.91 2.79
CA TRP A 331 -22.83 11.84 1.78
C TRP A 331 -23.33 13.16 2.40
N PRO A 332 -23.50 14.23 1.61
CA PRO A 332 -24.00 15.51 2.12
C PRO A 332 -25.40 15.45 2.75
N ASP A 333 -26.20 14.44 2.39
CA ASP A 333 -27.54 14.18 2.95
C ASP A 333 -27.50 13.28 4.20
N ASP A 334 -26.32 13.04 4.75
CA ASP A 334 -26.02 12.15 5.89
C ASP A 334 -26.22 10.65 5.64
N SER A 335 -26.68 10.25 4.44
CA SER A 335 -26.65 8.84 4.08
C SER A 335 -25.20 8.36 4.02
N TRP A 336 -24.97 7.09 4.31
CA TRP A 336 -23.61 6.56 4.35
C TRP A 336 -23.53 5.15 3.77
N ASP A 337 -22.37 4.82 3.22
CA ASP A 337 -22.05 3.52 2.64
C ASP A 337 -20.92 2.87 3.43
N LEU A 338 -21.00 1.54 3.58
CA LEU A 338 -19.86 0.74 4.01
C LEU A 338 -19.00 0.41 2.79
N LEU A 339 -17.72 0.77 2.82
CA LEU A 339 -16.81 0.53 1.69
C LEU A 339 -15.92 -0.68 1.94
N VAL A 340 -15.25 -0.71 3.10
CA VAL A 340 -14.35 -1.79 3.54
C VAL A 340 -14.78 -2.21 4.94
N GLY A 341 -15.17 -3.46 5.14
CA GLY A 341 -15.64 -3.93 6.44
C GLY A 341 -16.52 -5.18 6.38
N LEU A 342 -17.25 -5.46 7.47
CA LEU A 342 -18.18 -6.59 7.54
C LEU A 342 -19.64 -6.18 7.27
N PRO A 343 -20.44 -6.98 6.57
CA PRO A 343 -21.86 -6.70 6.42
C PRO A 343 -22.58 -6.60 7.78
N ARG A 344 -23.54 -5.67 7.94
CA ARG A 344 -24.31 -5.53 9.19
C ARG A 344 -25.65 -4.82 9.01
N ASP A 345 -26.61 -5.15 9.88
CA ASP A 345 -27.90 -4.47 9.98
C ASP A 345 -27.75 -3.12 10.68
N THR A 346 -28.43 -2.11 10.14
CA THR A 346 -28.44 -0.74 10.66
C THR A 346 -29.86 -0.18 10.59
N PRO A 347 -30.16 0.94 11.27
CA PRO A 347 -31.45 1.62 11.11
C PRO A 347 -31.76 2.03 9.66
N ASP A 348 -30.74 2.21 8.83
CA ASP A 348 -30.86 2.53 7.40
C ASP A 348 -30.94 1.27 6.50
N GLY A 349 -31.11 0.09 7.12
CA GLY A 349 -31.11 -1.21 6.45
C GLY A 349 -29.75 -1.92 6.48
N MET A 350 -29.67 -3.05 5.78
CA MET A 350 -28.46 -3.87 5.70
C MET A 350 -27.38 -3.14 4.89
N LYS A 351 -26.19 -2.98 5.47
CA LYS A 351 -25.02 -2.38 4.81
C LYS A 351 -24.03 -3.48 4.44
N TYR A 352 -23.63 -3.52 3.17
CA TYR A 352 -22.59 -4.40 2.63
C TYR A 352 -21.34 -3.58 2.28
N PRO A 353 -20.12 -4.13 2.43
CA PRO A 353 -18.92 -3.48 1.96
C PRO A 353 -18.94 -3.44 0.43
N LEU A 354 -19.15 -2.26 -0.16
CA LEU A 354 -19.30 -2.12 -1.61
C LEU A 354 -18.06 -2.55 -2.39
N SER A 355 -16.87 -2.52 -1.78
CA SER A 355 -15.63 -3.03 -2.38
C SER A 355 -15.52 -4.56 -2.34
N GLY A 356 -16.38 -5.22 -1.55
CA GLY A 356 -16.23 -6.61 -1.12
C GLY A 356 -15.06 -6.84 -0.14
N ILE A 357 -14.21 -5.86 0.13
CA ILE A 357 -13.03 -6.05 0.96
C ILE A 357 -13.41 -5.97 2.45
N GLY A 358 -12.90 -6.91 3.24
CA GLY A 358 -13.11 -6.97 4.69
C GLY A 358 -12.26 -5.96 5.47
N PRO A 359 -12.45 -5.88 6.80
CA PRO A 359 -11.71 -4.96 7.65
C PRO A 359 -10.18 -5.07 7.47
N GLY A 360 -9.51 -3.92 7.49
CA GLY A 360 -8.06 -3.81 7.32
C GLY A 360 -7.58 -4.15 5.92
N PHE A 361 -8.43 -4.05 4.91
CA PHE A 361 -8.16 -4.54 3.55
C PHE A 361 -7.92 -6.05 3.48
N ASP A 362 -8.77 -6.83 4.16
CA ASP A 362 -8.55 -8.24 4.42
C ASP A 362 -7.21 -8.48 5.15
N ASN A 363 -6.83 -7.62 6.09
CA ASN A 363 -5.67 -7.83 6.95
C ASN A 363 -6.04 -7.53 8.41
N ILE A 364 -6.17 -8.58 9.23
CA ILE A 364 -6.51 -8.44 10.65
C ILE A 364 -5.44 -7.71 11.47
N PHE A 365 -4.19 -7.72 10.98
CA PHE A 365 -3.09 -6.99 11.60
C PHE A 365 -3.16 -5.48 11.32
N SER A 366 -3.96 -5.07 10.32
CA SER A 366 -4.21 -3.68 9.98
C SER A 366 -5.23 -3.02 10.94
N GLY A 367 -4.81 -2.79 12.18
CA GLY A 367 -5.66 -2.24 13.24
C GLY A 367 -6.20 -0.84 12.98
N TYR A 368 -5.47 -0.04 12.17
CA TYR A 368 -5.81 1.34 11.86
C TYR A 368 -5.95 1.57 10.36
N THR A 369 -6.95 2.34 9.95
CA THR A 369 -6.90 3.17 8.72
C THR A 369 -6.28 4.51 9.08
N TRP A 370 -4.95 4.58 9.01
CA TRP A 370 -4.17 5.55 9.76
C TRP A 370 -4.23 6.98 9.21
N ARG A 371 -3.98 7.17 7.92
CA ARG A 371 -4.10 8.46 7.26
C ARG A 371 -4.76 8.30 5.90
N MET A 372 -5.50 9.33 5.49
CA MET A 372 -6.06 9.45 4.15
C MET A 372 -5.56 10.75 3.50
N CYS A 373 -5.36 10.73 2.19
CA CYS A 373 -4.93 11.90 1.42
C CYS A 373 -5.47 11.80 0.00
N VAL A 374 -5.94 12.92 -0.55
CA VAL A 374 -6.30 13.01 -1.97
C VAL A 374 -5.15 13.64 -2.74
N HIS A 375 -4.74 13.01 -3.83
CA HIS A 375 -3.70 13.51 -4.72
C HIS A 375 -4.04 13.17 -6.17
N ASP A 376 -4.02 14.17 -7.03
CA ASP A 376 -4.29 14.05 -8.48
C ASP A 376 -5.57 13.26 -8.82
N GLY A 377 -6.65 13.50 -8.06
CA GLY A 377 -7.95 12.86 -8.28
C GLY A 377 -8.08 11.43 -7.74
N TRP A 378 -7.12 10.97 -6.95
CA TRP A 378 -7.12 9.67 -6.28
C TRP A 378 -7.13 9.82 -4.77
N LEU A 379 -7.91 8.98 -4.10
CA LEU A 379 -7.87 8.82 -2.65
C LEU A 379 -6.85 7.74 -2.28
N TYR A 380 -5.93 8.07 -1.38
CA TYR A 380 -4.95 7.15 -0.80
C TYR A 380 -5.22 6.94 0.68
N VAL A 381 -5.01 5.72 1.16
CA VAL A 381 -5.17 5.32 2.56
C VAL A 381 -3.96 4.51 3.01
N THR A 382 -3.41 4.80 4.18
CA THR A 382 -2.33 4.02 4.81
C THR A 382 -2.83 3.27 6.04
N THR A 383 -2.20 2.16 6.41
CA THR A 383 -2.56 1.37 7.59
C THR A 383 -1.50 1.38 8.70
N PHE A 384 -1.84 0.78 9.85
CA PHE A 384 -0.94 0.35 10.91
C PHE A 384 -0.95 -1.17 10.96
N ASP A 385 0.19 -1.85 10.88
CA ASP A 385 0.30 -3.31 10.91
C ASP A 385 1.12 -3.80 12.11
N TRP A 386 0.51 -4.51 13.07
CA TRP A 386 1.22 -5.04 14.25
C TRP A 386 1.90 -6.41 14.04
N SER A 387 1.79 -7.04 12.87
CA SER A 387 2.39 -8.36 12.65
C SER A 387 3.91 -8.36 12.81
N VAL A 388 4.57 -7.21 12.60
CA VAL A 388 6.02 -7.04 12.85
C VAL A 388 6.44 -7.39 14.28
N PHE A 389 5.52 -7.24 15.25
CA PHE A 389 5.79 -7.49 16.66
C PHE A 389 5.62 -8.97 17.04
N LEU A 390 5.00 -9.79 16.18
CA LEU A 390 4.71 -11.20 16.48
C LEU A 390 5.97 -12.01 16.74
N GLN A 391 7.05 -11.76 16.00
CA GLN A 391 8.34 -12.44 16.18
C GLN A 391 8.94 -12.26 17.59
N TYR A 392 8.50 -11.24 18.33
CA TYR A 392 8.95 -10.93 19.69
C TYR A 392 7.91 -11.25 20.76
N ALA A 393 6.71 -11.70 20.38
CA ALA A 393 5.69 -12.06 21.35
C ALA A 393 6.00 -13.42 22.00
N HIS A 394 5.69 -13.56 23.30
CA HIS A 394 5.70 -14.87 23.95
C HIS A 394 4.75 -15.85 23.26
N ARG A 395 5.00 -17.17 23.41
CA ARG A 395 4.25 -18.27 22.77
C ARG A 395 2.76 -17.94 22.59
N PRO A 396 2.17 -18.16 21.40
CA PRO A 396 0.82 -17.70 21.11
C PRO A 396 -0.18 -18.27 22.11
N SER A 397 -1.00 -17.37 22.67
CA SER A 397 -2.15 -17.75 23.50
C SER A 397 -3.09 -18.66 22.69
N PRO A 398 -3.95 -19.47 23.34
CA PRO A 398 -4.95 -20.27 22.62
C PRO A 398 -5.79 -19.44 21.64
N THR A 399 -6.13 -18.19 22.01
CA THR A 399 -6.84 -17.24 21.15
C THR A 399 -6.00 -16.82 19.94
N ALA A 400 -4.71 -16.52 20.13
CA ALA A 400 -3.81 -16.21 19.02
C ALA A 400 -3.67 -17.42 18.07
N LYS A 401 -3.51 -18.64 18.60
CA LYS A 401 -3.47 -19.86 17.77
C LYS A 401 -4.75 -20.05 16.95
N LYS A 402 -5.92 -19.72 17.53
CA LYS A 402 -7.21 -19.81 16.82
C LYS A 402 -7.36 -18.74 15.74
N LEU A 403 -6.89 -17.51 16.00
CA LEU A 403 -6.93 -16.39 15.04
C LEU A 403 -6.05 -16.63 13.82
N VAL A 404 -4.92 -17.31 14.03
CA VAL A 404 -3.93 -17.65 13.00
C VAL A 404 -4.38 -18.85 12.15
N GLY A 405 -5.43 -19.57 12.58
CA GLY A 405 -6.03 -20.66 11.81
C GLY A 405 -5.08 -21.83 11.59
N ALA A 406 -4.96 -22.28 10.34
CA ALA A 406 -4.11 -23.41 9.94
C ALA A 406 -2.61 -23.04 9.80
N HIS A 407 -2.26 -21.76 9.95
CA HIS A 407 -0.90 -21.26 9.74
C HIS A 407 -0.04 -21.44 10.99
N SER A 408 1.26 -21.63 10.81
CA SER A 408 2.17 -21.59 11.96
C SER A 408 2.40 -20.13 12.37
N PHE A 409 2.54 -19.91 13.68
CA PHE A 409 2.90 -18.60 14.22
C PHE A 409 4.25 -18.14 13.67
N GLU A 410 5.15 -19.09 13.49
CA GLU A 410 6.49 -18.94 12.95
C GLU A 410 6.47 -18.40 11.52
N GLN A 411 5.59 -18.92 10.65
CA GLN A 411 5.46 -18.42 9.28
C GLN A 411 5.13 -16.94 9.26
N MET A 412 4.06 -16.48 9.92
CA MET A 412 3.72 -15.04 9.89
C MET A 412 4.78 -14.17 10.58
N ALA A 413 5.49 -14.69 11.57
CA ALA A 413 6.58 -13.94 12.22
C ALA A 413 7.77 -13.71 11.27
N GLU A 414 7.97 -14.59 10.28
CA GLU A 414 9.05 -14.48 9.30
C GLU A 414 8.67 -13.59 8.10
N VAL A 415 7.41 -13.59 7.68
CA VAL A 415 6.95 -12.87 6.46
C VAL A 415 6.04 -11.67 6.74
N GLY A 416 5.63 -11.44 7.98
CA GLY A 416 4.78 -10.32 8.40
C GLY A 416 5.56 -9.02 8.62
N GLY A 417 4.83 -7.91 8.61
CA GLY A 417 5.33 -6.56 8.85
C GLY A 417 5.22 -5.64 7.64
N GLY A 418 5.27 -4.35 7.91
CA GLY A 418 5.06 -3.30 6.91
C GLY A 418 3.61 -2.85 6.84
N PHE A 419 3.38 -1.54 6.85
CA PHE A 419 2.06 -0.98 6.57
C PHE A 419 1.63 -1.25 5.13
N GLU A 420 0.33 -1.17 4.91
CA GLU A 420 -0.25 -1.19 3.58
C GLU A 420 -0.68 0.22 3.18
N MET A 421 -0.54 0.53 1.90
CA MET A 421 -1.08 1.73 1.29
C MET A 421 -1.98 1.30 0.15
N TRP A 422 -3.17 1.87 0.10
CA TRP A 422 -4.20 1.58 -0.89
C TRP A 422 -4.64 2.86 -1.57
N ARG A 423 -5.15 2.73 -2.79
CA ARG A 423 -5.69 3.86 -3.57
C ARG A 423 -7.00 3.49 -4.25
N THR A 424 -7.82 4.50 -4.53
CA THR A 424 -9.07 4.35 -5.30
C THR A 424 -9.39 5.62 -6.07
N LYS A 425 -10.02 5.48 -7.24
CA LYS A 425 -10.52 6.59 -8.08
C LYS A 425 -11.99 6.88 -7.83
N ASP A 426 -12.75 5.90 -7.34
CA ASP A 426 -14.21 5.93 -7.23
C ASP A 426 -14.73 5.68 -5.80
N GLY A 427 -13.86 5.27 -4.87
CA GLY A 427 -14.22 4.94 -3.50
C GLY A 427 -14.59 3.47 -3.28
N VAL A 428 -14.77 2.69 -4.34
CA VAL A 428 -15.27 1.31 -4.28
C VAL A 428 -14.19 0.32 -4.74
N ASN A 429 -13.52 0.60 -5.85
CA ASN A 429 -12.45 -0.24 -6.38
C ASN A 429 -11.11 0.21 -5.78
N TRP A 430 -10.59 -0.60 -4.85
CA TRP A 430 -9.34 -0.32 -4.14
C TRP A 430 -8.19 -1.17 -4.67
N MET A 431 -7.05 -0.53 -4.94
CA MET A 431 -5.83 -1.19 -5.38
C MET A 431 -4.70 -0.92 -4.40
N PRO A 432 -3.86 -1.92 -4.07
CA PRO A 432 -2.71 -1.67 -3.22
C PRO A 432 -1.67 -0.84 -4.00
N VAL A 433 -1.05 0.10 -3.30
CA VAL A 433 0.19 0.78 -3.69
C VAL A 433 1.36 -0.01 -3.13
N THR A 434 1.32 -0.34 -1.84
CA THR A 434 2.27 -1.27 -1.19
C THR A 434 1.53 -2.12 -0.16
N ILE A 435 2.00 -3.34 0.08
CA ILE A 435 1.50 -4.24 1.13
C ILE A 435 2.61 -4.69 2.10
N ASN A 436 3.77 -4.04 2.04
CA ASN A 436 4.99 -4.49 2.73
C ASN A 436 5.84 -3.31 3.24
N GLY A 437 5.18 -2.20 3.62
CA GLY A 437 5.83 -1.04 4.22
C GLY A 437 6.85 -0.36 3.30
N MET A 438 6.56 -0.29 2.00
CA MET A 438 7.50 0.23 0.97
C MET A 438 8.79 -0.59 0.88
N ASN A 439 8.67 -1.92 1.08
CA ASN A 439 9.76 -2.91 1.15
C ASN A 439 10.66 -2.79 2.40
N ASN A 440 10.13 -2.23 3.49
CA ASN A 440 10.76 -2.26 4.79
C ASN A 440 9.71 -2.74 5.82
N PRO A 441 9.80 -3.99 6.33
CA PRO A 441 8.81 -4.54 7.25
C PRO A 441 8.78 -3.83 8.61
N TYR A 442 9.85 -3.08 8.97
CA TYR A 442 9.89 -2.26 10.19
C TYR A 442 9.07 -0.97 10.08
N ASN A 443 8.72 -0.53 8.87
CA ASN A 443 7.72 0.51 8.68
C ASN A 443 6.32 -0.05 8.98
N TYR A 444 5.98 -0.21 10.26
CA TYR A 444 4.68 -0.74 10.65
C TYR A 444 3.52 0.25 10.47
N GLY A 445 3.81 1.48 10.02
CA GLY A 445 2.81 2.52 9.81
C GLY A 445 3.11 3.48 8.68
N GLY A 446 2.13 3.75 7.82
CA GLY A 446 2.14 4.95 6.97
C GLY A 446 1.53 6.09 7.77
N ARG A 447 2.36 6.79 8.54
CA ARG A 447 1.89 7.67 9.63
C ARG A 447 1.21 8.94 9.14
N THR A 448 1.73 9.55 8.08
CA THR A 448 1.21 10.80 7.54
C THR A 448 1.41 10.89 6.05
N MET A 449 0.60 11.72 5.40
CA MET A 449 0.66 12.01 3.97
C MET A 449 0.30 13.47 3.73
N VAL A 450 0.94 14.10 2.74
CA VAL A 450 0.53 15.42 2.23
C VAL A 450 0.69 15.48 0.72
N SER A 451 -0.34 15.99 0.05
CA SER A 451 -0.28 16.29 -1.39
C SER A 451 0.51 17.59 -1.58
N THR A 452 1.55 17.57 -2.41
CA THR A 452 2.41 18.73 -2.66
C THR A 452 2.48 19.03 -4.16
N PRO A 453 2.92 20.25 -4.55
CA PRO A 453 3.20 20.55 -5.96
C PRO A 453 4.27 19.67 -6.60
N LYS A 454 5.10 18.95 -5.81
CA LYS A 454 6.14 18.04 -6.30
C LYS A 454 5.73 16.57 -6.30
N GLY A 455 4.54 16.24 -5.80
CA GLY A 455 4.06 14.86 -5.66
C GLY A 455 3.43 14.56 -4.30
N LEU A 456 3.07 13.29 -4.08
CA LEU A 456 2.50 12.81 -2.81
C LEU A 456 3.62 12.43 -1.84
N ALA A 457 3.80 13.20 -0.77
CA ALA A 457 4.76 12.86 0.27
C ALA A 457 4.14 11.93 1.32
N VAL A 458 4.90 10.93 1.76
CA VAL A 458 4.48 9.92 2.75
C VAL A 458 5.57 9.78 3.82
N GLY A 459 5.18 9.86 5.09
CA GLY A 459 6.09 9.65 6.23
C GLY A 459 5.70 8.41 7.04
N THR A 460 6.68 7.62 7.48
CA THR A 460 6.42 6.33 8.15
C THR A 460 6.48 6.42 9.67
N ALA A 461 5.98 5.37 10.34
CA ALA A 461 6.28 5.04 11.72
C ALA A 461 7.18 3.80 11.74
N ASN A 462 8.36 3.92 12.35
CA ASN A 462 9.34 2.85 12.48
C ASN A 462 10.16 3.09 13.76
N VAL A 463 9.96 2.23 14.75
CA VAL A 463 10.52 2.38 16.09
C VAL A 463 11.77 1.54 16.31
N PHE A 464 12.20 0.80 15.29
CA PHE A 464 13.25 -0.20 15.36
C PHE A 464 14.64 0.39 15.12
N GLY A 465 14.79 1.72 15.28
CA GLY A 465 16.04 2.43 15.09
C GLY A 465 17.10 2.09 16.13
N GLY A 466 18.36 2.02 15.69
CA GLY A 466 19.51 1.66 16.52
C GLY A 466 19.73 0.15 16.46
N LYS A 467 19.84 -0.51 17.62
CA LYS A 467 19.98 -1.96 17.66
C LYS A 467 18.65 -2.64 17.91
N SER A 468 18.34 -3.66 17.11
CA SER A 468 17.18 -4.53 17.28
C SER A 468 17.61 -5.98 17.50
N PRO A 469 16.81 -6.77 18.23
CA PRO A 469 17.11 -8.18 18.45
C PRO A 469 16.93 -8.97 17.14
N ALA A 470 18.00 -9.64 16.73
CA ALA A 470 18.02 -10.64 15.67
C ALA A 470 18.23 -12.03 16.26
N ARG A 471 17.59 -13.03 15.65
CA ARG A 471 17.66 -14.42 16.09
C ARG A 471 18.77 -15.14 15.37
N PHE A 472 19.76 -15.63 16.11
CA PHE A 472 20.82 -16.49 15.61
C PHE A 472 20.65 -17.88 16.25
N ALA A 473 20.14 -18.83 15.47
CA ALA A 473 19.70 -20.14 15.95
C ALA A 473 18.64 -20.02 17.08
N SER A 474 18.98 -20.42 18.30
CA SER A 474 18.08 -20.38 19.48
C SER A 474 18.32 -19.18 20.40
N ARG A 475 19.20 -18.23 20.03
CA ARG A 475 19.56 -17.09 20.86
C ARG A 475 19.23 -15.75 20.20
N TRP A 476 18.80 -14.80 21.00
CA TRP A 476 18.60 -13.42 20.59
C TRP A 476 19.88 -12.60 20.83
N GLN A 477 20.23 -11.74 19.88
CA GLN A 477 21.32 -10.78 20.00
C GLN A 477 20.89 -9.44 19.40
N TYR A 478 21.16 -8.34 20.10
CA TYR A 478 20.92 -7.00 19.56
C TYR A 478 22.01 -6.66 18.54
N VAL A 479 21.62 -6.41 17.30
CA VAL A 479 22.50 -6.04 16.19
C VAL A 479 22.04 -4.71 15.60
N GLU A 480 22.94 -4.00 14.95
CA GLU A 480 22.59 -2.76 14.23
C GLU A 480 21.48 -3.03 13.22
N ASN A 481 20.44 -2.20 13.24
CA ASN A 481 19.33 -2.26 12.32
C ASN A 481 19.41 -1.09 11.32
N PRO A 482 19.99 -1.31 10.12
CA PRO A 482 20.11 -0.25 9.11
C PRO A 482 18.75 0.18 8.54
N ASP A 483 17.71 -0.64 8.71
CA ASP A 483 16.34 -0.39 8.25
C ASP A 483 15.44 0.15 9.38
N GLY A 484 16.01 0.44 10.55
CA GLY A 484 15.32 1.06 11.67
C GLY A 484 15.27 2.59 11.57
N GLY A 485 14.23 3.18 12.15
CA GLY A 485 13.97 4.63 12.11
C GLY A 485 13.06 5.02 10.94
N THR A 486 12.36 6.14 11.06
CA THR A 486 11.35 6.57 10.08
C THR A 486 11.94 6.82 8.70
N GLU A 487 11.12 6.65 7.67
CA GLU A 487 11.45 6.88 6.27
C GLU A 487 10.45 7.87 5.67
N ILE A 488 10.89 8.58 4.62
CA ILE A 488 10.08 9.56 3.91
C ILE A 488 10.14 9.25 2.42
N PHE A 489 8.99 9.25 1.76
CA PHE A 489 8.86 8.96 0.34
C PHE A 489 8.15 10.10 -0.40
N LEU A 490 8.45 10.26 -1.68
CA LEU A 490 7.76 11.16 -2.59
C LEU A 490 7.30 10.39 -3.82
N GLY A 491 6.00 10.34 -4.03
CA GLY A 491 5.38 9.76 -5.21
C GLY A 491 5.29 10.78 -6.34
N ASP A 492 5.89 10.45 -7.48
CA ASP A 492 5.90 11.27 -8.70
C ASP A 492 5.62 10.36 -9.91
N PRO A 493 4.59 10.66 -10.74
CA PRO A 493 4.24 9.80 -11.87
C PRO A 493 5.35 9.69 -12.93
N SER A 494 6.31 10.62 -12.96
CA SER A 494 7.47 10.58 -13.84
C SER A 494 8.60 9.67 -13.33
N HIS A 495 8.58 9.33 -12.04
CA HIS A 495 9.56 8.42 -11.47
C HIS A 495 9.43 7.02 -12.05
N ARG A 496 10.56 6.34 -12.22
CA ARG A 496 10.65 4.95 -12.67
C ARG A 496 11.57 4.21 -11.71
N ALA A 497 11.11 3.06 -11.22
CA ALA A 497 11.88 2.20 -10.32
C ALA A 497 13.18 1.67 -10.95
N TYR A 498 13.20 1.56 -12.29
CA TYR A 498 14.37 1.19 -13.06
C TYR A 498 14.53 2.11 -14.27
N THR A 499 15.75 2.59 -14.50
CA THR A 499 16.12 3.32 -15.72
C THR A 499 17.16 2.50 -16.48
N LEU A 500 16.89 2.25 -17.75
CA LEU A 500 17.81 1.52 -18.62
C LEU A 500 19.14 2.28 -18.78
N PRO A 501 20.28 1.59 -18.74
CA PRO A 501 21.53 2.21 -19.16
C PRO A 501 21.42 2.58 -20.65
N LYS A 502 22.08 3.68 -21.05
CA LYS A 502 22.19 4.02 -22.46
C LYS A 502 23.15 3.04 -23.16
N PRO A 503 22.93 2.72 -24.44
CA PRO A 503 23.88 1.93 -25.21
C PRO A 503 25.25 2.63 -25.20
N ALA A 504 26.32 1.85 -25.23
CA ALA A 504 27.67 2.40 -25.35
C ALA A 504 27.76 3.23 -26.66
N LYS A 505 28.46 4.37 -26.63
CA LYS A 505 28.73 5.12 -27.86
C LYS A 505 29.38 4.19 -28.88
N VAL A 506 28.96 4.34 -30.15
CA VAL A 506 29.43 3.55 -31.30
C VAL A 506 30.93 3.30 -31.18
N ARG A 507 31.29 2.01 -31.06
CA ARG A 507 32.68 1.58 -31.15
C ARG A 507 33.06 1.60 -32.63
N ASP A 508 34.28 2.05 -32.94
CA ASP A 508 34.82 2.09 -34.31
C ASP A 508 35.02 0.69 -34.94
N ASP A 509 34.64 -0.40 -34.25
CA ASP A 509 34.90 -1.79 -34.61
C ASP A 509 33.81 -2.48 -35.46
N GLY A 510 32.77 -1.75 -35.88
CA GLY A 510 31.85 -2.20 -36.94
C GLY A 510 30.80 -3.24 -36.52
N VAL A 511 30.59 -3.48 -35.23
CA VAL A 511 29.55 -4.39 -34.74
C VAL A 511 28.20 -3.65 -34.63
N LYS A 512 27.18 -4.14 -35.36
CA LYS A 512 25.95 -3.38 -35.67
C LYS A 512 24.66 -3.92 -35.04
N VAL A 513 24.71 -4.73 -33.98
CA VAL A 513 23.53 -5.18 -33.21
C VAL A 513 23.87 -5.29 -31.73
N ASP A 514 23.16 -4.57 -30.87
CA ASP A 514 23.36 -4.68 -29.43
C ASP A 514 22.71 -5.94 -28.87
N ILE A 515 21.51 -6.28 -29.38
CA ILE A 515 20.64 -7.30 -28.81
C ILE A 515 19.99 -8.12 -29.92
N ALA A 516 20.19 -9.44 -29.88
CA ALA A 516 19.38 -10.39 -30.64
C ALA A 516 18.24 -10.91 -29.76
N THR A 517 17.05 -11.08 -30.32
CA THR A 517 15.89 -11.57 -29.57
C THR A 517 15.07 -12.59 -30.37
N THR A 518 14.49 -13.55 -29.66
CA THR A 518 13.51 -14.49 -30.21
C THR A 518 12.18 -14.31 -29.48
N GLY A 519 11.07 -14.52 -30.18
CA GLY A 519 9.73 -14.36 -29.59
C GLY A 519 9.28 -12.89 -29.51
N ALA A 520 9.81 -12.03 -30.38
CA ALA A 520 9.50 -10.60 -30.42
C ALA A 520 8.02 -10.31 -30.71
N THR A 521 7.35 -11.18 -31.47
CA THR A 521 5.90 -11.09 -31.74
C THR A 521 5.04 -11.82 -30.69
N GLY A 522 5.66 -12.47 -29.71
CA GLY A 522 4.98 -13.07 -28.56
C GLY A 522 4.59 -12.02 -27.52
N TYR A 523 3.83 -12.46 -26.51
CA TYR A 523 3.27 -11.55 -25.50
C TYR A 523 4.33 -10.69 -24.80
N ILE A 524 5.37 -11.31 -24.24
CA ILE A 524 6.46 -10.57 -23.57
C ILE A 524 7.24 -9.69 -24.56
N GLY A 525 7.53 -10.22 -25.76
CA GLY A 525 8.33 -9.54 -26.76
C GLY A 525 7.72 -8.22 -27.24
N LYS A 526 6.40 -8.18 -27.41
CA LYS A 526 5.66 -6.98 -27.84
C LYS A 526 5.77 -5.82 -26.85
N HIS A 527 5.95 -6.11 -25.57
CA HIS A 527 6.18 -5.08 -24.55
C HIS A 527 7.68 -4.77 -24.41
N LEU A 528 8.54 -5.78 -24.42
CA LEU A 528 9.98 -5.62 -24.18
C LEU A 528 10.72 -4.87 -25.29
N VAL A 529 10.45 -5.21 -26.57
CA VAL A 529 11.23 -4.68 -27.71
C VAL A 529 11.10 -3.16 -27.84
N PRO A 530 9.90 -2.55 -27.74
CA PRO A 530 9.75 -1.09 -27.72
C PRO A 530 10.63 -0.41 -26.67
N HIS A 531 10.69 -0.91 -25.43
CA HIS A 531 11.53 -0.32 -24.38
C HIS A 531 13.03 -0.30 -24.73
N LEU A 532 13.52 -1.32 -25.44
CA LEU A 532 14.91 -1.37 -25.90
C LEU A 532 15.17 -0.36 -27.02
N LEU A 533 14.25 -0.28 -27.98
CA LEU A 533 14.35 0.65 -29.11
C LEU A 533 14.28 2.12 -28.65
N ASP A 534 13.36 2.43 -27.73
CA ASP A 534 13.19 3.76 -27.13
C ASP A 534 14.43 4.18 -26.31
N ALA A 535 15.12 3.22 -25.69
CA ALA A 535 16.39 3.46 -25.01
C ALA A 535 17.59 3.60 -25.98
N GLY A 536 17.37 3.41 -27.29
CA GLY A 536 18.34 3.62 -28.35
C GLY A 536 19.14 2.37 -28.75
N TYR A 537 18.78 1.18 -28.25
CA TYR A 537 19.46 -0.06 -28.62
C TYR A 537 19.15 -0.50 -30.04
N THR A 538 20.12 -1.12 -30.70
CA THR A 538 19.92 -1.82 -31.98
C THR A 538 19.50 -3.26 -31.73
N VAL A 539 18.29 -3.62 -32.17
CA VAL A 539 17.67 -4.91 -31.90
C VAL A 539 17.52 -5.70 -33.21
N ARG A 540 17.87 -6.99 -33.17
CA ARG A 540 17.56 -7.94 -34.23
C ARG A 540 16.62 -9.01 -33.71
N SER A 541 15.45 -9.16 -34.32
CA SER A 541 14.41 -10.09 -33.86
C SER A 541 14.17 -11.23 -34.83
N LEU A 542 14.14 -12.45 -34.32
CA LEU A 542 13.57 -13.60 -35.01
C LEU A 542 12.07 -13.69 -34.73
N THR A 543 11.29 -13.76 -35.81
CA THR A 543 9.83 -13.90 -35.80
C THR A 543 9.40 -15.07 -36.66
N LEU A 544 8.22 -15.62 -36.37
CA LEU A 544 7.65 -16.65 -37.22
C LEU A 544 7.26 -16.06 -38.58
N PRO A 545 7.40 -16.81 -39.69
CA PRO A 545 6.97 -16.36 -41.01
C PRO A 545 5.52 -15.85 -41.00
N GLY A 546 5.31 -14.66 -41.54
CA GLY A 546 4.02 -13.99 -41.62
C GLY A 546 3.64 -13.13 -40.41
N THR A 547 4.44 -13.15 -39.33
CA THR A 547 4.20 -12.33 -38.13
C THR A 547 5.02 -11.04 -38.09
N ALA A 548 5.99 -10.85 -38.99
CA ALA A 548 6.79 -9.63 -39.03
C ALA A 548 5.95 -8.34 -39.21
N LYS A 549 4.76 -8.45 -39.82
CA LYS A 549 3.78 -7.37 -39.97
C LYS A 549 3.20 -6.84 -38.65
N ASP A 550 3.32 -7.61 -37.56
CA ASP A 550 2.81 -7.25 -36.24
C ASP A 550 3.82 -6.42 -35.43
N ILE A 551 4.97 -6.07 -36.04
CA ILE A 551 6.01 -5.23 -35.47
C ILE A 551 6.01 -3.89 -36.21
N ASP A 552 5.93 -2.80 -35.45
CA ASP A 552 6.07 -1.46 -36.00
C ASP A 552 7.49 -1.22 -36.54
N PRO A 553 7.67 -0.72 -37.77
CA PRO A 553 8.99 -0.45 -38.32
C PRO A 553 9.77 0.57 -37.49
N HIS A 554 11.03 0.26 -37.18
CA HIS A 554 11.92 1.16 -36.44
C HIS A 554 13.34 1.15 -37.05
N PRO A 555 14.04 2.29 -37.16
CA PRO A 555 15.36 2.36 -37.80
C PRO A 555 16.43 1.50 -37.13
N ASN A 556 16.31 1.26 -35.82
CA ASN A 556 17.21 0.42 -35.04
C ASN A 556 16.72 -1.03 -34.89
N HIS A 557 15.74 -1.46 -35.71
CA HIS A 557 15.15 -2.80 -35.61
C HIS A 557 15.30 -3.58 -36.92
N GLU A 558 16.05 -4.68 -36.90
CA GLU A 558 16.08 -5.65 -37.98
C GLU A 558 15.19 -6.86 -37.64
N VAL A 559 14.22 -7.17 -38.49
CA VAL A 559 13.36 -8.35 -38.34
C VAL A 559 13.78 -9.44 -39.31
N ILE A 560 13.96 -10.65 -38.79
CA ILE A 560 14.25 -11.86 -39.56
C ILE A 560 13.08 -12.82 -39.36
N GLU A 561 12.57 -13.37 -40.46
CA GLU A 561 11.56 -14.42 -40.42
C GLU A 561 12.21 -15.79 -40.55
N GLY A 562 11.78 -16.73 -39.71
CA GLY A 562 12.24 -18.11 -39.75
C GLY A 562 11.89 -18.89 -38.49
N PHE A 563 12.54 -20.03 -38.32
CA PHE A 563 12.28 -20.97 -37.24
C PHE A 563 13.55 -21.18 -36.40
N LEU A 564 13.40 -21.66 -35.16
CA LEU A 564 14.55 -21.95 -34.28
C LEU A 564 15.34 -23.18 -34.72
N GLU A 565 14.77 -23.94 -35.63
CA GLU A 565 15.34 -25.16 -36.21
C GLU A 565 16.24 -24.85 -37.42
N ASP A 566 16.25 -23.60 -37.92
CA ASP A 566 17.05 -23.17 -39.08
C ASP A 566 18.39 -22.55 -38.65
N ASP A 567 19.48 -23.29 -38.86
CA ASP A 567 20.85 -22.87 -38.50
C ASP A 567 21.29 -21.57 -39.21
N ALA A 568 20.93 -21.37 -40.48
CA ALA A 568 21.37 -20.20 -41.24
C ALA A 568 20.66 -18.93 -40.78
N VAL A 569 19.37 -19.05 -40.44
CA VAL A 569 18.57 -17.98 -39.84
C VAL A 569 19.13 -17.62 -38.46
N LEU A 570 19.47 -18.61 -37.64
CA LEU A 570 20.04 -18.38 -36.32
C LEU A 570 21.43 -17.75 -36.37
N ASP A 571 22.28 -18.15 -37.31
CA ASP A 571 23.60 -17.51 -37.51
C ASP A 571 23.44 -16.04 -37.88
N LYS A 572 22.50 -15.71 -38.77
CA LYS A 572 22.17 -14.31 -39.09
C LYS A 572 21.61 -13.56 -37.86
N LEU A 573 20.76 -14.21 -37.06
CA LEU A 573 20.19 -13.60 -35.86
C LEU A 573 21.26 -13.13 -34.87
N VAL A 574 22.30 -13.94 -34.64
CA VAL A 574 23.28 -13.67 -33.58
C VAL A 574 24.56 -13.00 -34.07
N ASP A 575 24.69 -12.75 -35.38
CA ASP A 575 25.86 -12.10 -35.98
C ASP A 575 26.07 -10.69 -35.41
N GLY A 576 27.17 -10.50 -34.69
CA GLY A 576 27.50 -9.25 -34.01
C GLY A 576 26.71 -8.96 -32.72
N ALA A 577 25.77 -9.81 -32.31
CA ALA A 577 24.94 -9.53 -31.14
C ALA A 577 25.67 -9.81 -29.82
N GLU A 578 25.91 -8.76 -29.02
CA GLU A 578 26.57 -8.92 -27.70
C GLU A 578 25.66 -9.57 -26.64
N LYS A 579 24.34 -9.44 -26.80
CA LYS A 579 23.35 -9.99 -25.89
C LYS A 579 22.25 -10.73 -26.64
N VAL A 580 21.74 -11.81 -26.04
CA VAL A 580 20.63 -12.60 -26.59
C VAL A 580 19.50 -12.69 -25.57
N LEU A 581 18.28 -12.34 -26.00
CA LEU A 581 17.05 -12.46 -25.20
C LEU A 581 16.19 -13.59 -25.79
N HIS A 582 16.20 -14.75 -25.15
CA HIS A 582 15.46 -15.92 -25.61
C HIS A 582 14.10 -16.05 -24.91
N MET A 583 13.04 -15.60 -25.59
CA MET A 583 11.65 -15.67 -25.12
C MET A 583 10.77 -16.60 -25.95
N ALA A 584 11.22 -17.00 -27.15
CA ALA A 584 10.47 -17.93 -27.99
C ALA A 584 10.30 -19.28 -27.29
N ALA A 585 9.05 -19.69 -27.11
CA ALA A 585 8.67 -21.02 -26.63
C ALA A 585 7.23 -21.32 -27.03
N ARG A 586 6.92 -22.60 -27.22
CA ARG A 586 5.54 -23.10 -27.19
C ARG A 586 5.12 -23.34 -25.74
N LEU A 587 3.86 -23.03 -25.41
CA LEU A 587 3.31 -23.20 -24.07
C LEU A 587 2.70 -24.60 -23.90
N GLY A 588 2.65 -25.11 -22.66
CA GLY A 588 1.93 -26.35 -22.35
C GLY A 588 0.44 -26.24 -22.75
N GLY A 589 -0.13 -27.32 -23.29
CA GLY A 589 -1.52 -27.36 -23.75
C GLY A 589 -1.80 -26.65 -25.09
N SER A 590 -0.83 -25.91 -25.64
CA SER A 590 -0.97 -25.24 -26.95
C SER A 590 -0.69 -26.17 -28.15
N CYS A 591 0.00 -27.29 -27.91
CA CYS A 591 0.37 -28.26 -28.94
C CYS A 591 0.68 -29.63 -28.33
N ALA A 592 0.84 -30.64 -29.18
CA ALA A 592 1.32 -31.96 -28.76
C ALA A 592 2.76 -31.90 -28.21
N VAL A 593 3.13 -32.91 -27.43
CA VAL A 593 4.42 -32.99 -26.72
C VAL A 593 5.63 -32.95 -27.65
N GLU A 594 5.58 -33.57 -28.84
CA GLU A 594 6.74 -33.58 -29.74
C GLU A 594 7.05 -32.20 -30.33
N PRO A 595 6.10 -31.46 -30.95
CA PRO A 595 6.34 -30.08 -31.37
C PRO A 595 6.78 -29.15 -30.23
N LEU A 596 6.28 -29.38 -29.01
CA LEU A 596 6.71 -28.64 -27.81
C LEU A 596 8.21 -28.87 -27.54
N ARG A 597 8.69 -30.12 -27.58
CA ARG A 597 10.10 -30.48 -27.37
C ARG A 597 10.99 -30.01 -28.51
N GLU A 598 10.53 -30.14 -29.75
CA GLU A 598 11.26 -29.71 -30.93
C GLU A 598 11.59 -28.21 -30.85
N THR A 599 10.58 -27.36 -30.61
CA THR A 599 10.80 -25.92 -30.49
C THR A 599 11.54 -25.54 -29.19
N ASN A 600 11.10 -26.04 -28.03
CA ASN A 600 11.62 -25.54 -26.73
C ASN A 600 12.97 -26.15 -26.34
N VAL A 601 13.29 -27.38 -26.78
CA VAL A 601 14.56 -28.05 -26.42
C VAL A 601 15.52 -27.99 -27.60
N HIS A 602 15.13 -28.51 -28.76
CA HIS A 602 16.01 -28.54 -29.92
C HIS A 602 16.27 -27.13 -30.47
N GLY A 603 15.23 -26.30 -30.62
CA GLY A 603 15.39 -24.90 -31.02
C GLY A 603 16.29 -24.07 -30.09
N THR A 604 16.10 -24.21 -28.77
CA THR A 604 16.99 -23.59 -27.76
C THR A 604 18.44 -24.06 -27.94
N HIS A 605 18.65 -25.36 -28.14
CA HIS A 605 19.98 -25.92 -28.35
C HIS A 605 20.66 -25.36 -29.59
N GLN A 606 19.93 -25.24 -30.71
CA GLN A 606 20.43 -24.69 -31.96
C GLN A 606 20.80 -23.20 -31.82
N LEU A 607 19.97 -22.40 -31.14
CA LEU A 607 20.28 -21.01 -30.84
C LEU A 607 21.58 -20.87 -30.01
N LEU A 608 21.74 -21.69 -28.97
CA LEU A 608 22.98 -21.71 -28.18
C LEU A 608 24.19 -22.08 -29.04
N ARG A 609 24.05 -23.02 -29.97
CA ARG A 609 25.13 -23.37 -30.92
C ARG A 609 25.49 -22.21 -31.83
N ALA A 610 24.51 -21.48 -32.38
CA ALA A 610 24.74 -20.27 -33.18
C ALA A 610 25.48 -19.20 -32.36
N CYS A 611 25.04 -18.93 -31.13
CA CYS A 611 25.70 -18.00 -30.23
C CYS A 611 27.19 -18.33 -30.02
N ASN A 612 27.49 -19.62 -29.82
CA ASN A 612 28.88 -20.08 -29.65
C ASN A 612 29.72 -19.91 -30.92
N ARG A 613 29.12 -19.95 -32.12
CA ARG A 613 29.83 -19.72 -33.38
C ARG A 613 30.19 -18.24 -33.57
N SER A 614 29.34 -17.34 -33.09
CA SER A 614 29.49 -15.88 -33.20
C SER A 614 30.67 -15.34 -32.37
N ASN A 615 31.01 -15.96 -31.23
CA ASN A 615 32.10 -15.58 -30.31
C ASN A 615 32.07 -14.14 -29.73
N VAL A 616 31.07 -13.32 -30.08
CA VAL A 616 30.88 -11.95 -29.54
C VAL A 616 29.89 -11.88 -28.39
N LEU A 617 29.17 -12.97 -28.11
CA LEU A 617 28.16 -13.04 -27.06
C LEU A 617 28.79 -12.80 -25.69
N LYS A 618 28.29 -11.80 -24.97
CA LYS A 618 28.65 -11.52 -23.59
C LYS A 618 27.61 -12.05 -22.61
N ARG A 619 26.32 -11.95 -22.97
CA ARG A 619 25.23 -12.33 -22.06
C ARG A 619 24.02 -12.96 -22.75
N PHE A 620 23.50 -14.04 -22.18
CA PHE A 620 22.29 -14.73 -22.65
C PHE A 620 21.21 -14.74 -21.57
N ILE A 621 20.02 -14.21 -21.88
CA ILE A 621 18.87 -14.19 -20.98
C ILE A 621 17.85 -15.22 -21.44
N PHE A 622 17.48 -16.15 -20.55
CA PHE A 622 16.55 -17.23 -20.83
C PHE A 622 15.26 -17.09 -20.04
N SER A 623 14.14 -17.07 -20.77
CA SER A 623 12.80 -17.08 -20.19
C SER A 623 12.40 -18.50 -19.79
N SER A 624 12.67 -18.87 -18.55
CA SER A 624 12.22 -20.10 -17.92
C SER A 624 10.84 -19.91 -17.28
N SER A 625 10.42 -20.83 -16.42
CA SER A 625 9.12 -20.79 -15.75
C SER A 625 9.19 -21.47 -14.38
N VAL A 626 8.33 -21.03 -13.47
CA VAL A 626 8.06 -21.75 -12.22
C VAL A 626 7.49 -23.16 -12.44
N ALA A 627 7.09 -23.50 -13.67
CA ALA A 627 6.81 -24.89 -14.07
C ALA A 627 7.99 -25.85 -13.82
N ALA A 628 9.21 -25.33 -13.66
CA ALA A 628 10.38 -26.10 -13.21
C ALA A 628 10.23 -26.69 -11.79
N TYR A 629 9.25 -26.23 -11.01
CA TYR A 629 8.97 -26.66 -9.63
C TYR A 629 7.70 -27.52 -9.49
N GLN A 630 6.98 -27.81 -10.57
CA GLN A 630 5.59 -28.28 -10.46
C GLN A 630 5.41 -29.65 -9.81
N ASN A 631 4.28 -29.77 -9.09
CA ASN A 631 3.62 -31.01 -8.67
C ASN A 631 4.28 -31.82 -7.53
N GLN A 632 5.18 -31.19 -6.76
CA GLN A 632 5.95 -31.89 -5.71
C GLN A 632 5.96 -31.25 -4.32
N PHE A 633 5.50 -30.00 -4.21
CA PHE A 633 5.62 -29.25 -2.97
C PHE A 633 4.34 -29.33 -2.13
N ASN A 634 4.49 -29.76 -0.88
CA ASN A 634 3.41 -29.64 0.10
C ASN A 634 3.40 -28.23 0.72
N GLU A 635 2.33 -27.89 1.43
CA GLU A 635 2.14 -26.55 2.02
C GLU A 635 3.30 -26.11 2.94
N LYS A 636 4.05 -27.04 3.55
CA LYS A 636 5.17 -26.72 4.48
C LYS A 636 6.46 -26.34 3.78
N GLU A 637 6.60 -26.59 2.48
CA GLU A 637 7.82 -26.27 1.72
C GLU A 637 7.79 -24.86 1.15
N TRP A 638 6.67 -24.16 1.24
CA TRP A 638 6.55 -22.77 0.82
C TRP A 638 7.11 -21.81 1.87
N PRO A 639 7.74 -20.68 1.45
CA PRO A 639 7.89 -20.21 0.08
C PRO A 639 9.00 -20.91 -0.72
N ILE A 640 8.80 -21.06 -2.04
CA ILE A 640 9.76 -21.77 -2.92
C ILE A 640 10.78 -20.78 -3.48
N HIS A 641 12.06 -20.94 -3.09
CA HIS A 641 13.22 -20.19 -3.61
C HIS A 641 14.05 -20.99 -4.63
N GLU A 642 14.98 -20.33 -5.33
CA GLU A 642 15.66 -20.87 -6.52
C GLU A 642 16.60 -22.06 -6.29
N SER A 643 17.00 -22.30 -5.04
CA SER A 643 17.82 -23.47 -4.68
C SER A 643 16.98 -24.70 -4.32
N HIS A 644 15.64 -24.61 -4.34
CA HIS A 644 14.80 -25.80 -4.27
C HIS A 644 15.07 -26.71 -5.47
N PRO A 645 14.96 -28.04 -5.30
CA PRO A 645 15.17 -28.99 -6.38
C PRO A 645 14.24 -28.71 -7.56
N VAL A 646 14.83 -28.63 -8.75
CA VAL A 646 14.07 -28.65 -10.01
C VAL A 646 13.59 -30.07 -10.23
N ARG A 647 12.29 -30.26 -10.12
CA ARG A 647 11.67 -31.57 -10.26
C ARG A 647 10.29 -31.38 -10.86
N VAL A 648 10.04 -32.10 -11.94
CA VAL A 648 8.78 -32.06 -12.67
C VAL A 648 8.29 -33.50 -12.74
N ASP A 649 7.12 -33.77 -12.17
CA ASP A 649 6.46 -35.08 -12.22
C ASP A 649 5.02 -34.96 -12.73
N GLY A 650 4.48 -36.09 -13.17
CA GLY A 650 3.13 -36.17 -13.76
C GLY A 650 3.12 -36.28 -15.29
N GLY A 651 2.04 -36.84 -15.84
CA GLY A 651 1.83 -37.09 -17.28
C GLY A 651 0.83 -36.12 -17.94
N GLN A 652 0.82 -34.86 -17.51
CA GLN A 652 -0.05 -33.81 -18.05
C GLN A 652 0.76 -32.75 -18.82
N ASP A 653 0.13 -32.01 -19.73
CA ASP A 653 0.79 -31.05 -20.63
C ASP A 653 1.68 -29.99 -19.93
N LEU A 654 1.31 -29.61 -18.70
CA LEU A 654 2.07 -28.67 -17.86
C LEU A 654 3.42 -29.24 -17.40
N ALA A 655 3.46 -30.55 -17.12
CA ALA A 655 4.69 -31.25 -16.73
C ALA A 655 5.65 -31.38 -17.93
N ASP A 656 5.15 -31.69 -19.13
CA ASP A 656 5.99 -31.71 -20.33
C ASP A 656 6.57 -30.32 -20.63
N TYR A 657 5.78 -29.25 -20.50
CA TYR A 657 6.28 -27.87 -20.63
C TYR A 657 7.38 -27.56 -19.61
N GLY A 658 7.16 -27.86 -18.33
CA GLY A 658 8.16 -27.71 -17.28
C GLY A 658 9.47 -28.42 -17.61
N MET A 659 9.40 -29.68 -18.05
CA MET A 659 10.57 -30.46 -18.49
C MET A 659 11.36 -29.79 -19.62
N THR A 660 10.67 -29.19 -20.60
CA THR A 660 11.38 -28.48 -21.69
C THR A 660 12.15 -27.26 -21.18
N LYS A 661 11.60 -26.51 -20.21
CA LYS A 661 12.29 -25.36 -19.60
C LYS A 661 13.50 -25.79 -18.79
N VAL A 662 13.39 -26.88 -18.02
CA VAL A 662 14.52 -27.48 -17.29
C VAL A 662 15.65 -27.92 -18.22
N ALA A 663 15.30 -28.52 -19.36
CA ALA A 663 16.29 -28.89 -20.38
C ALA A 663 17.02 -27.66 -20.93
N GLY A 664 16.28 -26.59 -21.25
CA GLY A 664 16.84 -25.30 -21.70
C GLY A 664 17.78 -24.66 -20.67
N GLU A 665 17.40 -24.64 -19.38
CA GLU A 665 18.26 -24.14 -18.30
C GLU A 665 19.59 -24.89 -18.23
N ASN A 666 19.55 -26.22 -18.30
CA ASN A 666 20.75 -27.06 -18.22
C ASN A 666 21.66 -26.88 -19.44
N LEU A 667 21.08 -26.78 -20.64
CA LEU A 667 21.83 -26.50 -21.87
C LEU A 667 22.55 -25.14 -21.76
N LEU A 668 21.85 -24.10 -21.32
CA LEU A 668 22.43 -22.77 -21.15
C LEU A 668 23.59 -22.76 -20.15
N ARG A 669 23.41 -23.37 -18.97
CA ARG A 669 24.49 -23.47 -17.97
C ARG A 669 25.71 -24.23 -18.50
N PHE A 670 25.47 -25.27 -19.30
CA PHE A 670 26.54 -26.05 -19.92
C PHE A 670 27.31 -25.20 -20.93
N TYR A 671 26.63 -24.56 -21.87
CA TYR A 671 27.26 -23.77 -22.92
C TYR A 671 27.90 -22.47 -22.40
N GLY A 672 27.25 -21.76 -21.49
CA GLY A 672 27.83 -20.57 -20.84
C GLY A 672 29.15 -20.87 -20.15
N ARG A 673 29.21 -21.96 -19.36
CA ARG A 673 30.47 -22.41 -18.73
C ARG A 673 31.54 -22.84 -19.75
N LYS A 674 31.12 -23.52 -20.82
CA LYS A 674 32.04 -24.05 -21.83
C LYS A 674 32.65 -22.95 -22.71
N HIS A 675 31.90 -21.89 -23.01
CA HIS A 675 32.28 -20.84 -23.96
C HIS A 675 32.55 -19.48 -23.32
N GLY A 676 32.33 -19.32 -22.02
CA GLY A 676 32.81 -18.16 -21.25
C GLY A 676 31.91 -16.92 -21.31
N TYR A 677 30.64 -17.04 -21.71
CA TYR A 677 29.66 -15.96 -21.63
C TYR A 677 28.75 -16.10 -20.42
N GLU A 678 28.24 -14.96 -19.95
CA GLU A 678 27.35 -14.89 -18.81
C GLU A 678 25.92 -15.26 -19.21
N HIS A 679 25.13 -15.72 -18.25
CA HIS A 679 23.72 -16.00 -18.50
C HIS A 679 22.84 -15.67 -17.32
N SER A 680 21.56 -15.38 -17.56
CA SER A 680 20.57 -15.26 -16.50
C SER A 680 19.33 -16.04 -16.86
N ILE A 681 18.80 -16.77 -15.89
CA ILE A 681 17.60 -17.58 -16.04
C ILE A 681 16.49 -16.95 -15.20
N LEU A 682 15.37 -16.61 -15.85
CA LEU A 682 14.21 -16.01 -15.19
C LEU A 682 13.06 -17.02 -15.16
N ARG A 683 12.70 -17.51 -13.98
CA ARG A 683 11.57 -18.43 -13.78
C ARG A 683 10.31 -17.62 -13.51
N PHE A 684 9.59 -17.29 -14.58
CA PHE A 684 8.35 -16.51 -14.48
C PHE A 684 7.22 -17.34 -13.86
N ALA A 685 6.50 -16.71 -12.94
CA ALA A 685 5.13 -17.06 -12.59
C ALA A 685 4.19 -16.76 -13.78
N LEU A 686 2.86 -16.82 -13.58
CA LEU A 686 1.93 -16.52 -14.68
C LEU A 686 2.02 -15.03 -15.04
N VAL A 687 2.54 -14.72 -16.23
CA VAL A 687 2.59 -13.36 -16.76
C VAL A 687 1.21 -12.97 -17.27
N TYR A 688 0.72 -11.79 -16.90
CA TYR A 688 -0.60 -11.29 -17.31
C TYR A 688 -0.58 -9.76 -17.52
N GLY A 689 -1.65 -9.23 -18.12
CA GLY A 689 -1.83 -7.82 -18.44
C GLY A 689 -2.65 -7.66 -19.72
N ILE A 690 -2.73 -6.44 -20.25
CA ILE A 690 -3.41 -6.19 -21.54
C ILE A 690 -2.75 -7.04 -22.64
N GLY A 691 -3.53 -7.77 -23.43
CA GLY A 691 -3.06 -8.65 -24.50
C GLY A 691 -2.69 -10.07 -24.08
N ASP A 692 -2.81 -10.41 -22.78
CA ASP A 692 -2.55 -11.76 -22.27
C ASP A 692 -3.60 -12.77 -22.79
N PRO A 693 -3.20 -13.94 -23.34
CA PRO A 693 -4.12 -14.95 -23.85
C PRO A 693 -5.01 -15.63 -22.79
N LEU A 694 -4.79 -15.38 -21.50
CA LEU A 694 -5.58 -15.98 -20.42
C LEU A 694 -6.50 -14.97 -19.73
N VAL A 695 -5.96 -14.06 -18.91
CA VAL A 695 -6.73 -13.14 -18.05
C VAL A 695 -7.44 -12.08 -18.88
N ASP A 696 -6.76 -11.44 -19.84
CA ASP A 696 -7.40 -10.44 -20.72
C ASP A 696 -8.50 -11.07 -21.56
N LEU A 697 -8.24 -12.25 -22.14
CA LEU A 697 -9.25 -13.03 -22.87
C LEU A 697 -10.46 -13.39 -21.98
N MET A 698 -10.21 -13.88 -20.76
CA MET A 698 -11.27 -14.21 -19.79
C MET A 698 -12.15 -12.99 -19.47
N VAL A 699 -11.55 -11.82 -19.23
CA VAL A 699 -12.33 -10.60 -18.97
C VAL A 699 -13.14 -10.21 -20.20
N ARG A 700 -12.53 -10.21 -21.39
CA ARG A 700 -13.20 -9.83 -22.65
C ARG A 700 -14.38 -10.73 -23.00
N GLU A 701 -14.26 -12.04 -22.77
CA GLU A 701 -15.27 -13.02 -23.17
C GLU A 701 -16.28 -13.35 -22.06
N GLN A 702 -15.87 -13.30 -20.80
CA GLN A 702 -16.66 -13.85 -19.69
C GLN A 702 -17.12 -12.81 -18.68
N ALA A 703 -16.61 -11.58 -18.66
CA ALA A 703 -17.00 -10.58 -17.64
C ALA A 703 -18.49 -10.22 -17.63
N SER A 704 -19.20 -10.44 -18.74
CA SER A 704 -20.66 -10.25 -18.82
C SER A 704 -21.46 -11.45 -18.28
N ASN A 705 -20.82 -12.59 -18.02
CA ASN A 705 -21.45 -13.77 -17.45
C ASN A 705 -21.51 -13.66 -15.92
N ALA A 706 -22.68 -13.93 -15.33
CA ALA A 706 -22.84 -13.96 -13.89
C ALA A 706 -21.87 -14.95 -13.24
N ASP A 707 -21.63 -16.12 -13.83
CA ASP A 707 -20.82 -17.20 -13.24
C ASP A 707 -19.32 -17.07 -13.54
N PHE A 708 -18.86 -15.89 -13.97
CA PHE A 708 -17.45 -15.65 -14.24
C PHE A 708 -16.56 -15.99 -13.04
N GLY A 709 -15.53 -16.80 -13.25
CA GLY A 709 -14.65 -17.26 -12.16
C GLY A 709 -15.17 -18.45 -11.37
N GLU A 710 -16.28 -19.08 -11.77
CA GLU A 710 -16.76 -20.36 -11.23
C GLU A 710 -16.25 -21.55 -12.06
N GLY A 711 -16.31 -22.78 -11.52
CA GLY A 711 -15.91 -24.00 -12.21
C GLY A 711 -14.76 -24.78 -11.56
N GLN A 712 -14.29 -25.83 -12.24
CA GLN A 712 -13.20 -26.67 -11.71
C GLN A 712 -11.88 -25.89 -11.60
N GLY A 713 -11.23 -25.98 -10.44
CA GLY A 713 -9.96 -25.29 -10.19
C GLY A 713 -10.10 -23.79 -9.89
N SER A 714 -11.32 -23.25 -9.79
CA SER A 714 -11.55 -21.82 -9.57
C SER A 714 -10.96 -21.27 -8.27
N GLU A 715 -10.78 -22.12 -7.26
CA GLU A 715 -10.26 -21.80 -5.92
C GLU A 715 -8.74 -22.04 -5.78
N GLN A 716 -8.09 -22.58 -6.82
CA GLN A 716 -6.66 -22.88 -6.77
C GLN A 716 -5.86 -21.58 -6.77
N PRO A 717 -5.06 -21.33 -5.72
CA PRO A 717 -4.22 -20.13 -5.65
C PRO A 717 -3.12 -20.17 -6.70
N ARG A 718 -2.92 -19.03 -7.37
CA ARG A 718 -1.85 -18.84 -8.36
C ARG A 718 -1.17 -17.50 -8.10
N GLN A 719 0.15 -17.48 -8.18
CA GLN A 719 0.89 -16.23 -8.18
C GLN A 719 1.04 -15.73 -9.61
N PHE A 720 0.78 -14.43 -9.80
CA PHE A 720 0.85 -13.76 -11.09
C PHE A 720 1.94 -12.70 -11.07
N VAL A 721 2.46 -12.31 -12.24
CA VAL A 721 3.36 -11.17 -12.41
C VAL A 721 2.86 -10.30 -13.55
N HIS A 722 2.77 -8.99 -13.33
CA HIS A 722 2.33 -8.07 -14.37
C HIS A 722 3.37 -8.02 -15.50
N ILE A 723 2.91 -7.83 -16.74
CA ILE A 723 3.77 -7.78 -17.93
C ILE A 723 4.90 -6.75 -17.80
N ASP A 724 4.63 -5.55 -17.28
CA ASP A 724 5.66 -4.52 -17.12
C ASP A 724 6.71 -4.90 -16.07
N ASP A 725 6.31 -5.56 -14.97
CA ASP A 725 7.24 -6.08 -13.97
C ASP A 725 8.08 -7.23 -14.56
N ALA A 726 7.47 -8.09 -15.40
CA ALA A 726 8.19 -9.14 -16.10
C ALA A 726 9.24 -8.56 -17.07
N VAL A 727 8.88 -7.53 -17.83
CA VAL A 727 9.78 -6.78 -18.71
C VAL A 727 10.92 -6.14 -17.91
N GLU A 728 10.62 -5.44 -16.81
CA GLU A 728 11.64 -4.84 -15.95
C GLU A 728 12.63 -5.89 -15.44
N SER A 729 12.16 -7.08 -15.05
CA SER A 729 13.05 -8.17 -14.60
C SER A 729 14.00 -8.66 -15.70
N ILE A 730 13.55 -8.73 -16.96
CA ILE A 730 14.38 -9.09 -18.12
C ILE A 730 15.44 -8.03 -18.35
N LEU A 731 15.05 -6.76 -18.29
CA LEU A 731 15.94 -5.63 -18.48
C LEU A 731 17.02 -5.58 -17.38
N ARG A 732 16.64 -5.74 -16.11
CA ARG A 732 17.61 -5.83 -15.00
C ARG A 732 18.58 -7.00 -15.20
N ALA A 733 18.08 -8.19 -15.53
CA ALA A 733 18.93 -9.35 -15.79
C ALA A 733 19.88 -9.14 -16.99
N CYS A 734 19.42 -8.43 -18.01
CA CYS A 734 20.19 -8.12 -19.21
C CYS A 734 21.36 -7.16 -18.93
N PHE A 735 21.22 -6.24 -17.98
CA PHE A 735 22.14 -5.10 -17.84
C PHE A 735 22.85 -4.97 -16.49
N GLN A 736 22.45 -5.69 -15.44
CA GLN A 736 23.11 -5.64 -14.14
C GLN A 736 24.10 -6.79 -13.98
N ASP A 737 25.28 -6.51 -13.44
CA ASP A 737 26.36 -7.51 -13.32
C ASP A 737 26.04 -8.57 -12.26
N GLU A 738 25.27 -8.20 -11.24
CA GLU A 738 24.77 -9.09 -10.19
C GLU A 738 23.83 -10.20 -10.73
N ALA A 739 23.34 -10.05 -11.97
CA ALA A 739 22.53 -11.07 -12.65
C ALA A 739 23.35 -12.18 -13.31
N ALA A 740 24.66 -12.00 -13.43
CA ALA A 740 25.52 -12.88 -14.21
C ALA A 740 25.61 -14.30 -13.61
N ASN A 741 25.30 -15.29 -14.44
CA ASN A 741 25.27 -16.72 -14.13
C ASN A 741 24.25 -17.12 -13.05
N GLU A 742 23.25 -16.28 -12.82
CA GLU A 742 22.27 -16.46 -11.77
C GLU A 742 20.91 -16.94 -12.29
N THR A 743 20.07 -17.33 -11.34
CA THR A 743 18.68 -17.74 -11.58
C THR A 743 17.79 -17.07 -10.57
N PHE A 744 16.68 -16.53 -11.08
CA PHE A 744 15.74 -15.73 -10.31
C PHE A 744 14.32 -16.21 -10.54
N ASN A 745 13.56 -16.36 -9.46
CA ASN A 745 12.11 -16.38 -9.52
C ASN A 745 11.60 -14.99 -9.88
N VAL A 746 10.64 -14.91 -10.80
CA VAL A 746 9.97 -13.66 -11.17
C VAL A 746 8.49 -13.83 -10.95
N ALA A 747 8.00 -13.25 -9.85
CA ALA A 747 6.62 -13.32 -9.43
C ALA A 747 6.16 -11.95 -8.88
N GLY A 748 4.88 -11.62 -9.04
CA GLY A 748 4.27 -10.42 -8.48
C GLY A 748 3.87 -10.60 -7.02
N PRO A 749 3.29 -9.57 -6.39
CA PRO A 749 3.04 -9.56 -4.95
C PRO A 749 1.84 -10.43 -4.53
N ASP A 750 0.92 -10.72 -5.46
CA ASP A 750 -0.40 -11.29 -5.13
C ASP A 750 -0.54 -12.75 -5.54
N VAL A 751 -1.21 -13.51 -4.66
CA VAL A 751 -1.69 -14.87 -4.92
C VAL A 751 -3.21 -14.83 -5.03
N ILE A 752 -3.73 -15.08 -6.23
CA ILE A 752 -5.12 -14.84 -6.63
C ILE A 752 -5.71 -16.11 -7.25
N THR A 753 -7.01 -16.28 -7.16
CA THR A 753 -7.77 -17.36 -7.80
C THR A 753 -8.62 -16.87 -8.97
N TYR A 754 -9.11 -17.78 -9.82
CA TYR A 754 -10.06 -17.37 -10.86
C TYR A 754 -11.38 -16.87 -10.29
N LYS A 755 -11.79 -17.37 -9.12
CA LYS A 755 -12.95 -16.85 -8.39
C LYS A 755 -12.75 -15.39 -7.97
N ASP A 756 -11.56 -15.06 -7.46
CA ASP A 756 -11.19 -13.68 -7.12
C ASP A 756 -11.24 -12.77 -8.35
N ILE A 757 -10.72 -13.23 -9.51
CA ILE A 757 -10.76 -12.49 -10.77
C ILE A 757 -12.21 -12.17 -11.17
N GLY A 758 -13.09 -13.18 -11.16
CA GLY A 758 -14.49 -13.03 -11.52
C GLY A 758 -15.22 -12.05 -10.61
N ARG A 759 -15.02 -12.20 -9.29
CA ARG A 759 -15.55 -11.32 -8.26
C ARG A 759 -15.10 -9.87 -8.42
N MET A 760 -13.79 -9.64 -8.50
CA MET A 760 -13.21 -8.29 -8.66
C MET A 760 -13.72 -7.63 -9.94
N THR A 761 -13.84 -8.39 -11.03
CA THR A 761 -14.37 -7.88 -12.30
C THR A 761 -15.84 -7.49 -12.18
N ARG A 762 -16.69 -8.33 -11.59
CA ARG A 762 -18.12 -8.03 -11.38
C ARG A 762 -18.36 -6.79 -10.52
N ILE A 763 -17.58 -6.62 -9.45
CA ILE A 763 -17.59 -5.40 -8.63
C ILE A 763 -17.18 -4.18 -9.48
N ALA A 764 -16.08 -4.27 -10.21
CA ALA A 764 -15.53 -3.17 -11.02
C ALA A 764 -16.46 -2.71 -12.15
N VAL A 765 -17.27 -3.61 -12.73
CA VAL A 765 -18.27 -3.26 -13.76
C VAL A 765 -19.65 -2.92 -13.19
N GLY A 766 -19.80 -2.84 -11.87
CA GLY A 766 -21.04 -2.46 -11.21
C GLY A 766 -22.15 -3.52 -11.24
N LYS A 767 -21.78 -4.81 -11.36
CA LYS A 767 -22.71 -5.95 -11.36
C LYS A 767 -22.32 -7.03 -10.33
N PRO A 768 -22.05 -6.68 -9.06
CA PRO A 768 -21.68 -7.67 -8.06
C PRO A 768 -22.86 -8.62 -7.73
N LYS A 769 -22.56 -9.89 -7.51
CA LYS A 769 -23.44 -10.81 -6.78
C LYS A 769 -23.42 -10.46 -5.28
N LYS A 770 -24.44 -10.88 -4.54
CA LYS A 770 -24.46 -10.69 -3.08
C LYS A 770 -23.25 -11.34 -2.40
N GLU A 771 -22.86 -12.52 -2.89
CA GLU A 771 -21.71 -13.29 -2.40
C GLU A 771 -20.38 -12.59 -2.73
N ASP A 772 -20.33 -11.74 -3.76
CA ASP A 772 -19.14 -10.94 -4.06
C ASP A 772 -18.89 -9.89 -2.98
N LEU A 773 -19.93 -9.42 -2.31
CA LEU A 773 -19.83 -8.42 -1.24
C LEU A 773 -19.66 -9.03 0.14
N ASP A 774 -19.61 -10.36 0.26
CA ASP A 774 -19.20 -11.02 1.49
C ASP A 774 -17.67 -11.19 1.49
N PRO A 775 -16.93 -10.57 2.43
CA PRO A 775 -15.48 -10.67 2.45
C PRO A 775 -14.96 -12.09 2.67
N ASP A 776 -14.11 -12.58 1.75
CA ASP A 776 -13.39 -13.83 1.96
C ASP A 776 -12.24 -13.64 2.95
N ARG A 777 -12.49 -14.00 4.21
CA ARG A 777 -11.48 -13.96 5.29
C ARG A 777 -10.24 -14.81 5.03
N LYS A 778 -10.25 -15.73 4.05
CA LYS A 778 -9.06 -16.52 3.69
C LYS A 778 -8.07 -15.73 2.84
N ARG A 779 -8.49 -14.65 2.18
CA ARG A 779 -7.64 -13.83 1.29
C ARG A 779 -6.44 -13.23 2.02
N VAL A 780 -6.60 -12.86 3.30
CA VAL A 780 -5.49 -12.41 4.16
C VAL A 780 -4.36 -13.41 4.21
N TRP A 781 -4.68 -14.71 4.22
CA TRP A 781 -3.71 -15.77 4.43
C TRP A 781 -3.10 -16.27 3.12
N ARG A 782 -3.76 -16.03 1.98
CA ARG A 782 -3.25 -16.45 0.66
C ARG A 782 -1.91 -15.77 0.33
N ARG A 783 -1.64 -14.56 0.84
CA ARG A 783 -0.33 -13.90 0.70
C ARG A 783 0.80 -14.60 1.47
N TYR A 784 0.49 -15.53 2.36
CA TYR A 784 1.46 -16.35 3.09
C TYR A 784 1.49 -17.79 2.59
N GLN A 785 0.71 -18.12 1.55
CA GLN A 785 0.63 -19.44 0.95
C GLN A 785 1.15 -19.38 -0.48
N GLN A 786 1.86 -20.44 -0.89
CA GLN A 786 2.16 -20.69 -2.30
C GLN A 786 2.85 -19.52 -3.04
N GLN A 787 3.66 -18.74 -2.31
CA GLN A 787 4.48 -17.68 -2.89
C GLN A 787 5.87 -18.19 -3.31
N TYR A 788 6.25 -17.93 -4.54
CA TYR A 788 7.63 -18.01 -4.96
C TYR A 788 8.42 -16.92 -4.25
N ASP A 789 9.48 -17.34 -3.56
CA ASP A 789 10.40 -16.42 -2.92
C ASP A 789 11.18 -15.67 -4.00
N ILE A 790 11.06 -14.34 -3.98
CA ILE A 790 11.76 -13.42 -4.89
C ILE A 790 12.84 -12.60 -4.15
N SER A 791 13.19 -12.98 -2.92
CA SER A 791 14.16 -12.26 -2.08
C SER A 791 15.51 -12.12 -2.77
N LYS A 792 15.94 -13.15 -3.53
CA LYS A 792 17.16 -13.09 -4.33
C LYS A 792 17.08 -12.03 -5.42
N GLY A 793 15.98 -11.95 -6.17
CA GLY A 793 15.76 -10.90 -7.18
C GLY A 793 15.71 -9.51 -6.55
N LYS A 794 15.11 -9.38 -5.36
CA LYS A 794 15.07 -8.11 -4.60
C LYS A 794 16.47 -7.66 -4.16
N THR A 795 17.29 -8.56 -3.64
CA THR A 795 18.61 -8.19 -3.08
C THR A 795 19.70 -8.07 -4.14
N HIS A 796 19.70 -8.92 -5.16
CA HIS A 796 20.71 -8.90 -6.22
C HIS A 796 20.36 -7.95 -7.37
N LEU A 797 19.09 -7.91 -7.79
CA LEU A 797 18.69 -7.11 -8.95
C LEU A 797 18.02 -5.78 -8.57
N GLY A 798 17.62 -5.62 -7.31
CA GLY A 798 16.70 -4.57 -6.91
C GLY A 798 15.30 -4.73 -7.52
N PHE A 799 14.96 -5.92 -8.04
CA PHE A 799 13.66 -6.19 -8.64
C PHE A 799 12.59 -6.25 -7.55
N ARG A 800 11.63 -5.32 -7.62
CA ARG A 800 10.51 -5.22 -6.67
C ARG A 800 9.24 -5.06 -7.51
N PRO A 801 8.41 -6.11 -7.64
CA PRO A 801 7.21 -6.01 -8.45
C PRO A 801 6.32 -4.89 -7.91
N SER A 802 5.93 -3.99 -8.80
CA SER A 802 5.34 -2.70 -8.47
C SER A 802 3.87 -2.60 -8.83
N ILE A 803 3.36 -3.56 -9.62
CA ILE A 803 1.99 -3.57 -10.12
C ILE A 803 1.24 -4.77 -9.52
N PRO A 804 0.38 -4.53 -8.52
CA PRO A 804 -0.46 -5.59 -7.97
C PRO A 804 -1.53 -6.06 -8.96
N PHE A 805 -2.06 -7.26 -8.72
CA PHE A 805 -3.03 -7.91 -9.59
C PHE A 805 -4.26 -7.06 -9.88
N ALA A 806 -4.79 -6.40 -8.85
CA ALA A 806 -5.95 -5.52 -8.97
C ALA A 806 -5.72 -4.36 -9.95
N GLU A 807 -4.49 -3.84 -10.02
CA GLU A 807 -4.14 -2.75 -10.93
C GLU A 807 -4.07 -3.24 -12.38
N GLY A 808 -3.39 -4.36 -12.64
CA GLY A 808 -3.37 -4.95 -13.98
C GLY A 808 -4.75 -5.37 -14.48
N LEU A 809 -5.60 -5.91 -13.59
CA LEU A 809 -6.99 -6.23 -13.92
C LEU A 809 -7.81 -4.98 -14.25
N ARG A 810 -7.64 -3.89 -13.51
CA ARG A 810 -8.28 -2.59 -13.80
C ARG A 810 -7.91 -2.10 -15.19
N GLN A 811 -6.63 -2.15 -15.56
CA GLN A 811 -6.16 -1.73 -16.88
C GLN A 811 -6.83 -2.54 -18.01
N ILE A 812 -6.94 -3.86 -17.84
CA ILE A 812 -7.69 -4.72 -18.76
C ILE A 812 -9.16 -4.28 -18.86
N ILE A 813 -9.84 -4.14 -17.72
CA ILE A 813 -11.27 -3.76 -17.68
C ILE A 813 -11.50 -2.40 -18.35
N GLU A 814 -10.66 -1.42 -18.08
CA GLU A 814 -10.78 -0.07 -18.65
C GLU A 814 -10.65 -0.08 -20.18
N VAL A 815 -9.68 -0.83 -20.72
CA VAL A 815 -9.55 -0.99 -22.18
C VAL A 815 -10.82 -1.61 -22.77
N VAL A 816 -11.38 -2.63 -22.13
CA VAL A 816 -12.61 -3.27 -22.61
C VAL A 816 -13.84 -2.36 -22.49
N GLN A 817 -13.88 -1.51 -21.45
CA GLN A 817 -14.90 -0.47 -21.30
C GLN A 817 -14.75 0.63 -22.35
N ASP A 818 -13.53 1.07 -22.67
CA ASP A 818 -13.24 2.06 -23.72
C ASP A 818 -13.63 1.54 -25.11
N GLU A 819 -13.54 0.23 -25.34
CA GLU A 819 -14.06 -0.44 -26.53
C GLU A 819 -15.60 -0.55 -26.55
N GLY A 820 -16.30 -0.12 -25.48
CA GLY A 820 -17.76 -0.17 -25.37
C GLY A 820 -18.35 -1.55 -25.09
N LYS A 821 -17.52 -2.53 -24.69
CA LYS A 821 -17.95 -3.92 -24.45
C LYS A 821 -18.36 -4.21 -23.01
N LEU A 822 -17.97 -3.36 -22.06
CA LEU A 822 -18.36 -3.46 -20.65
C LEU A 822 -18.91 -2.13 -20.12
N PRO A 823 -19.87 -2.17 -19.19
CA PRO A 823 -20.42 -0.96 -18.59
C PRO A 823 -19.43 -0.31 -17.62
N ARG A 824 -19.60 1.00 -17.41
CA ARG A 824 -18.93 1.76 -16.33
C ARG A 824 -19.92 1.99 -15.19
N PRO A 825 -19.51 1.78 -13.92
CA PRO A 825 -20.33 2.19 -12.79
C PRO A 825 -20.60 3.70 -12.83
N ALA A 826 -21.78 4.13 -12.38
CA ALA A 826 -22.06 5.55 -12.22
C ALA A 826 -21.13 6.14 -11.12
N ALA A 827 -20.27 7.08 -11.48
CA ALA A 827 -19.55 7.88 -10.50
C ALA A 827 -20.59 8.73 -9.75
N ASN A 828 -20.71 8.56 -8.43
CA ASN A 828 -21.51 9.40 -7.53
C ASN A 828 -23.01 9.04 -7.41
N GLN A 829 -23.41 7.78 -7.56
CA GLN A 829 -24.71 7.32 -7.10
C GLN A 829 -24.60 6.14 -6.12
N PRO A 830 -25.50 6.02 -5.14
CA PRO A 830 -25.61 4.81 -4.32
C PRO A 830 -25.79 3.60 -5.24
N LEU A 831 -25.05 2.52 -4.99
CA LEU A 831 -25.32 1.26 -5.68
C LEU A 831 -26.69 0.76 -5.22
N VAL A 832 -27.67 0.77 -6.12
CA VAL A 832 -29.00 0.21 -5.87
C VAL A 832 -28.98 -1.26 -6.29
N PHE A 833 -29.27 -2.16 -5.35
CA PHE A 833 -29.34 -3.60 -5.60
C PHE A 833 -30.62 -3.95 -6.38
N GLU A 834 -30.50 -4.68 -7.50
CA GLU A 834 -31.63 -5.42 -8.05
C GLU A 834 -32.00 -6.55 -7.07
N GLY A 835 -33.21 -6.51 -6.52
CA GLY A 835 -33.73 -7.51 -5.59
C GLY A 835 -33.96 -7.06 -4.14
N ALA A 836 -33.61 -5.81 -3.77
CA ALA A 836 -33.94 -5.28 -2.45
C ALA A 836 -35.44 -4.95 -2.26
N ASN A 837 -36.19 -4.80 -3.37
CA ASN A 837 -37.61 -4.42 -3.34
C ASN A 837 -38.60 -5.60 -3.23
N ASP A 838 -38.16 -6.85 -3.29
CA ASP A 838 -39.08 -7.99 -3.33
C ASP A 838 -39.52 -8.53 -1.97
N MET A 839 -39.14 -7.90 -0.85
CA MET A 839 -39.45 -8.45 0.48
C MET A 839 -39.89 -7.43 1.54
N LEU A 840 -40.61 -6.36 1.20
CA LEU A 840 -41.36 -5.58 2.21
C LEU A 840 -42.60 -4.89 1.63
N VAL A 841 -43.77 -5.52 1.69
CA VAL A 841 -45.03 -4.98 2.27
C VAL A 841 -46.02 -6.15 2.52
N PRO A 842 -46.38 -6.54 3.76
CA PRO A 842 -47.73 -7.03 4.00
C PRO A 842 -48.64 -5.80 4.08
N GLU A 843 -49.51 -5.63 3.09
CA GLU A 843 -50.51 -4.56 3.10
C GLU A 843 -51.33 -4.61 4.39
N PHE A 844 -51.19 -3.58 5.22
CA PHE A 844 -52.17 -3.30 6.27
C PHE A 844 -53.42 -2.72 5.61
N GLY A 845 -54.49 -3.52 5.54
CA GLY A 845 -55.81 -3.00 5.22
C GLY A 845 -56.89 -4.08 5.06
N GLY A 846 -57.87 -4.09 5.96
CA GLY A 846 -59.20 -4.63 5.67
C GLY A 846 -59.73 -5.67 6.65
N THR A 847 -60.49 -5.20 7.62
CA THR A 847 -61.44 -5.97 8.43
C THR A 847 -62.38 -6.83 7.57
N LYS A 848 -62.41 -8.15 7.80
CA LYS A 848 -63.57 -9.01 7.53
C LYS A 848 -63.63 -10.18 8.51
N THR A 849 -64.78 -10.28 9.16
CA THR A 849 -65.27 -11.33 10.04
C THR A 849 -65.58 -12.62 9.27
N ASP A 850 -65.15 -13.80 9.74
CA ASP A 850 -66.02 -14.91 10.18
C ASP A 850 -65.23 -16.19 10.55
N LYS A 851 -65.54 -16.70 11.75
CA LYS A 851 -65.78 -18.09 12.21
C LYS A 851 -64.89 -19.29 11.81
N ASP A 852 -64.56 -20.03 12.89
CA ASP A 852 -64.59 -21.49 13.06
C ASP A 852 -63.52 -22.38 12.38
N LYS A 853 -62.53 -22.86 13.15
CA LYS A 853 -62.46 -24.25 13.69
C LYS A 853 -61.08 -24.63 14.25
N ASP A 854 -61.12 -25.09 15.51
CA ASP A 854 -60.36 -26.14 16.19
C ASP A 854 -59.12 -26.77 15.50
N SER A 855 -57.96 -26.76 16.17
CA SER A 855 -57.54 -27.86 17.07
C SER A 855 -56.08 -27.71 17.54
N GLU A 856 -55.90 -27.70 18.87
CA GLU A 856 -54.85 -28.36 19.70
C GLU A 856 -53.71 -29.11 18.94
N GLN A 857 -52.42 -29.08 19.27
CA GLN A 857 -51.68 -29.09 20.56
C GLN A 857 -50.12 -29.06 20.27
N PRO A 858 -49.16 -29.18 21.22
CA PRO A 858 -48.10 -28.18 21.40
C PRO A 858 -46.63 -28.67 21.30
N ILE A 859 -45.75 -27.65 21.25
CA ILE A 859 -44.36 -27.49 21.75
C ILE A 859 -43.79 -28.65 22.61
N GLN A 860 -42.56 -29.09 22.27
CA GLN A 860 -41.43 -29.49 23.14
C GLN A 860 -40.23 -29.86 22.22
N ALA A 861 -38.95 -29.60 22.48
CA ALA A 861 -38.19 -28.85 23.47
C ALA A 861 -36.81 -28.53 22.86
#